data_AF-A0A932G8N2-F1
#
_entry.id   AF-A0A932G8N2-F1
#
_cell.length_a   1.000
_cell.length_b   1.000
_cell.length_c   1.000
_cell.angle_alpha   90.00
_cell.angle_beta   90.00
_cell.angle_gamma   90.00
#
_symmetry.space_group_name_H-M   'P 1'
#
loop_
_entity.id
_entity.type
_entity.pdbx_description
1 polymer ?
#
loop_
_entity_poly.entity_id
_entity_poly.type
_entity_poly.pdbx_seq_one_letter_code
_entity_poly.pdbx_strand_id
1 'polypeptide(L)'
;MLVLWGLSATLAPQAQSVPKLVSVTPANGATDAAPRGPVVFVFDQVMDITAPLFASVPPFLVGSYEFAPNSVNALVGSGAKWGADRRTLTFTPSGAVPLNTTVTWTLNPAGTTAPLKSATGQPLAMTTGSYQIASNSGGSPSEVCPPVTPAPGSYVFTKFVQYLQTSALDPTLSPGKPALLAVQVQSPPAGPAVTGGSLTLPNGASKNLLSQIGFFRITESFDTEAALDAAYPVGNYTLHFNQTGETERVIPLALPVAPTVIPKILNYAEAQAIDATQDFTLQWNSFTPQGEGAVVRLVITDEFGNRIFLAPNSCVPRTLDPTATSIVIPANYLRPGFSYRGQLLFSVNFYKSTTDVAQMTGNGFVQRTTAFTLQTARSMVGPPDELCDPITPTLGSYTVTKLFSHNQTSAEEVVPQIGSPAFFSTTVASPPAGPAVTDGSLTLPSGTKKDLTSQFGFFNLSAQAATEAALEADYAAGSYTVRFNQTGQPERVIAMAMPATPAVIPKIVNYAEAQTIDATKDFTLQWNSFSPQGPGAFIRLIISDELGNLIFMAPNPCVPRTLDPTATSIVIPANYFIPGVNYRGLIQFGLEFYNSITEVPQMAGYGAVQRSTSFALNTAGTNGGGAVAPARFTGYRVSANTRPEFNLSGTAGKMYTIQRTGSLTSPAWSALAPVTMNASGTAVFEDADATLKFPAFYRAVGN
;
A
#
# COMPACT_ATOMS: atom_id res chain seq x y z
N MET A 1 29.60 50.81 -46.10
CA MET A 1 28.85 50.93 -44.83
C MET A 1 27.88 49.78 -44.72
N LEU A 2 28.27 48.69 -44.07
CA LEU A 2 27.50 47.97 -43.03
C LEU A 2 28.40 46.83 -42.53
N VAL A 3 28.69 46.84 -41.23
CA VAL A 3 29.53 45.88 -40.51
C VAL A 3 28.60 44.89 -39.81
N LEU A 4 28.82 43.59 -39.99
CA LEU A 4 28.11 42.54 -39.25
C LEU A 4 29.08 41.94 -38.21
N TRP A 5 28.75 42.09 -36.93
CA TRP A 5 29.46 41.47 -35.81
C TRP A 5 28.88 40.07 -35.53
N GLY A 6 29.72 39.05 -35.59
CA GLY A 6 29.39 37.70 -35.10
C GLY A 6 30.03 37.48 -33.73
N LEU A 7 29.22 37.33 -32.69
CA LEU A 7 29.64 36.86 -31.37
C LEU A 7 29.34 35.36 -31.26
N SER A 8 30.39 34.53 -31.30
CA SER A 8 30.30 33.12 -30.90
C SER A 8 30.63 33.00 -29.41
N ALA A 9 29.66 32.57 -28.61
CA ALA A 9 29.89 32.13 -27.23
C ALA A 9 29.76 30.60 -27.18
N THR A 10 30.89 29.93 -26.97
CA THR A 10 30.97 28.51 -26.63
C THR A 10 30.44 28.27 -25.21
N LEU A 11 29.37 27.49 -25.05
CA LEU A 11 28.90 26.99 -23.76
C LEU A 11 29.59 25.66 -23.42
N ALA A 12 30.31 25.64 -22.31
CA ALA A 12 30.83 24.42 -21.69
C ALA A 12 29.68 23.57 -21.10
N PRO A 13 29.77 22.23 -21.10
CA PRO A 13 28.73 21.36 -20.53
C PRO A 13 28.66 21.52 -19.01
N GLN A 14 27.47 21.86 -18.49
CA GLN A 14 27.22 21.90 -17.05
C GLN A 14 27.25 20.49 -16.45
N ALA A 15 28.04 20.31 -15.39
CA ALA A 15 28.07 19.11 -14.58
C ALA A 15 26.70 18.89 -13.91
N GLN A 16 26.07 17.74 -14.19
CA GLN A 16 24.77 17.38 -13.63
C GLN A 16 24.90 16.99 -12.15
N SER A 17 23.93 17.40 -11.34
CA SER A 17 23.97 17.31 -9.87
C SER A 17 23.87 15.89 -9.33
N VAL A 18 24.47 15.68 -8.15
CA VAL A 18 24.39 14.46 -7.34
C VAL A 18 22.91 14.07 -7.10
N PRO A 19 22.51 12.79 -7.30
CA PRO A 19 21.13 12.35 -7.06
C PRO A 19 20.74 12.53 -5.60
N LYS A 20 19.45 12.79 -5.36
CA LYS A 20 18.86 12.95 -4.04
C LYS A 20 17.64 12.05 -3.88
N LEU A 21 17.42 11.63 -2.64
CA LEU A 21 16.18 10.97 -2.25
C LEU A 21 15.08 12.03 -2.08
N VAL A 22 13.99 11.91 -2.84
CA VAL A 22 12.82 12.79 -2.78
C VAL A 22 11.86 12.36 -1.70
N SER A 23 11.57 11.06 -1.64
CA SER A 23 10.73 10.48 -0.61
C SER A 23 11.14 9.05 -0.32
N VAL A 24 10.81 8.62 0.89
CA VAL A 24 10.77 7.21 1.27
C VAL A 24 9.38 6.91 1.78
N THR A 25 8.85 5.73 1.48
CA THR A 25 7.67 5.16 2.12
C THR A 25 8.06 3.81 2.71
N PRO A 26 7.82 3.52 4.00
CA PRO A 26 7.29 4.42 5.02
C PRO A 26 8.16 5.66 5.20
N ALA A 27 7.53 6.81 5.49
CA ALA A 27 8.24 8.08 5.66
C ALA A 27 9.31 7.98 6.76
N ASN A 28 10.39 8.75 6.63
CA ASN A 28 11.40 8.82 7.67
C ASN A 28 10.78 9.31 8.99
N GLY A 29 10.95 8.55 10.06
CA GLY A 29 10.34 8.76 11.37
C GLY A 29 8.91 8.22 11.52
N ALA A 30 8.32 7.59 10.50
CA ALA A 30 7.00 6.98 10.62
C ALA A 30 7.01 5.91 11.72
N THR A 31 6.08 5.96 12.66
CA THR A 31 5.92 4.93 13.71
C THR A 31 4.91 3.84 13.33
N ASP A 32 4.36 4.02 12.12
CA ASP A 32 3.12 3.52 11.56
C ASP A 32 3.12 2.19 10.78
N ALA A 33 4.31 1.68 10.47
CA ALA A 33 4.51 0.99 9.20
C ALA A 33 3.94 -0.43 9.20
N ALA A 34 3.35 -0.83 8.07
CA ALA A 34 2.87 -2.18 7.87
C ALA A 34 4.07 -3.17 7.82
N PRO A 35 4.00 -4.32 8.50
CA PRO A 35 5.05 -5.33 8.55
C PRO A 35 5.53 -5.90 7.22
N ARG A 36 4.61 -6.10 6.27
CA ARG A 36 4.91 -6.47 4.87
C ARG A 36 4.88 -5.27 3.92
N GLY A 37 4.74 -4.07 4.46
CA GLY A 37 4.76 -2.85 3.68
C GLY A 37 6.07 -2.75 2.90
N PRO A 38 6.03 -2.48 1.58
CA PRO A 38 7.25 -2.25 0.84
C PRO A 38 7.96 -0.98 1.32
N VAL A 39 9.29 -0.98 1.24
CA VAL A 39 10.06 0.25 1.36
C VAL A 39 10.30 0.82 -0.03
N VAL A 40 9.73 1.98 -0.32
CA VAL A 40 9.78 2.61 -1.63
C VAL A 40 10.61 3.88 -1.52
N PHE A 41 11.72 3.92 -2.26
CA PHE A 41 12.56 5.10 -2.39
C PHE A 41 12.28 5.76 -3.74
N VAL A 42 12.00 7.06 -3.74
CA VAL A 42 11.84 7.84 -4.96
C VAL A 42 13.00 8.82 -5.05
N PHE A 43 13.74 8.77 -6.15
CA PHE A 43 14.86 9.66 -6.42
C PHE A 43 14.43 10.84 -7.30
N ASP A 44 15.12 11.98 -7.14
CA ASP A 44 14.84 13.21 -7.88
C ASP A 44 15.18 13.09 -9.38
N GLN A 45 15.97 12.09 -9.72
CA GLN A 45 16.42 11.82 -11.07
C GLN A 45 16.52 10.34 -11.37
N VAL A 46 16.62 10.03 -12.67
CA VAL A 46 16.76 8.66 -13.17
C VAL A 46 18.06 8.07 -12.66
N MET A 47 17.96 6.90 -12.05
CA MET A 47 19.07 6.16 -11.50
C MET A 47 19.60 5.14 -12.52
N ASP A 48 20.86 4.78 -12.37
CA ASP A 48 21.46 3.65 -13.06
C ASP A 48 20.87 2.34 -12.51
N ILE A 49 20.07 1.66 -13.32
CA ILE A 49 19.45 0.37 -12.98
C ILE A 49 20.24 -0.82 -13.55
N THR A 50 21.33 -0.55 -14.27
CA THR A 50 22.16 -1.59 -14.90
C THR A 50 23.15 -2.19 -13.89
N ALA A 51 23.49 -1.42 -12.85
CA ALA A 51 24.27 -1.92 -11.73
C ALA A 51 23.40 -2.84 -10.85
N PRO A 52 23.84 -4.08 -10.57
CA PRO A 52 23.14 -4.96 -9.64
C PRO A 52 23.09 -4.32 -8.24
N LEU A 53 21.92 -4.42 -7.60
CA LEU A 53 21.69 -3.94 -6.25
C LEU A 53 22.22 -4.96 -5.25
N PHE A 54 23.20 -4.56 -4.43
CA PHE A 54 23.73 -5.41 -3.37
C PHE A 54 23.32 -4.89 -2.00
N ALA A 55 22.86 -5.79 -1.12
CA ALA A 55 22.77 -5.49 0.30
C ALA A 55 24.19 -5.44 0.89
N SER A 56 24.43 -4.50 1.82
CA SER A 56 25.61 -4.56 2.67
C SER A 56 25.56 -5.76 3.59
N VAL A 57 26.68 -6.48 3.68
CA VAL A 57 26.97 -7.54 4.64
C VAL A 57 28.33 -7.25 5.28
N PRO A 58 28.44 -6.22 6.15
CA PRO A 58 29.72 -5.89 6.78
C PRO A 58 30.26 -7.04 7.64
N PRO A 59 31.59 -7.27 7.70
CA PRO A 59 32.66 -6.53 7.01
C PRO A 59 32.95 -7.02 5.58
N PHE A 60 32.22 -8.03 5.08
CA PHE A 60 32.58 -8.77 3.87
C PHE A 60 32.25 -8.04 2.57
N LEU A 61 31.12 -7.32 2.53
CA LEU A 61 30.67 -6.56 1.37
C LEU A 61 29.91 -5.32 1.83
N VAL A 62 30.24 -4.14 1.29
CA VAL A 62 29.42 -2.93 1.45
C VAL A 62 28.71 -2.67 0.13
N GLY A 63 27.40 -2.88 0.13
CA GLY A 63 26.54 -2.87 -1.05
C GLY A 63 25.94 -1.48 -1.34
N SER A 64 24.97 -1.42 -2.24
CA SER A 64 24.26 -0.20 -2.63
C SER A 64 23.25 0.27 -1.58
N TYR A 65 22.82 -0.63 -0.69
CA TYR A 65 21.87 -0.34 0.38
C TYR A 65 22.13 -1.23 1.60
N GLU A 66 21.59 -0.83 2.74
CA GLU A 66 21.61 -1.57 3.99
C GLU A 66 20.32 -1.30 4.76
N PHE A 67 19.65 -2.34 5.23
CA PHE A 67 18.61 -2.22 6.24
C PHE A 67 19.12 -2.74 7.58
N ALA A 68 18.75 -2.10 8.69
CA ALA A 68 19.00 -2.63 10.02
C ALA A 68 17.67 -2.79 10.79
N PRO A 69 17.55 -3.79 11.68
CA PRO A 69 18.57 -4.80 12.01
C PRO A 69 18.82 -5.79 10.85
N ASN A 70 19.94 -6.53 10.88
CA ASN A 70 20.35 -7.45 9.80
C ASN A 70 19.26 -8.46 9.39
N SER A 71 18.41 -8.85 10.34
CA SER A 71 17.23 -9.70 10.08
C SER A 71 16.27 -9.07 9.06
N VAL A 72 16.11 -7.74 9.08
CA VAL A 72 15.31 -6.99 8.11
C VAL A 72 16.03 -6.89 6.76
N ASN A 73 17.34 -6.71 6.74
CA ASN A 73 18.12 -6.70 5.50
C ASN A 73 17.95 -7.99 4.70
N ALA A 74 17.98 -9.13 5.38
CA ALA A 74 17.76 -10.44 4.75
C ALA A 74 16.32 -10.62 4.23
N LEU A 75 15.33 -10.04 4.92
CA LEU A 75 13.92 -10.11 4.53
C LEU A 75 13.58 -9.19 3.35
N VAL A 76 14.15 -7.99 3.33
CA VAL A 76 13.78 -6.89 2.42
C VAL A 76 14.67 -6.84 1.18
N GLY A 77 15.94 -7.27 1.30
CA GLY A 77 16.94 -7.12 0.24
C GLY A 77 16.72 -7.98 -1.01
N SER A 78 16.04 -9.12 -0.91
CA SER A 78 15.77 -10.01 -2.06
C SER A 78 14.63 -9.53 -2.97
N GLY A 79 13.83 -8.56 -2.51
CA GLY A 79 12.64 -8.05 -3.21
C GLY A 79 12.83 -6.69 -3.89
N ALA A 80 14.06 -6.23 -4.07
CA ALA A 80 14.39 -4.93 -4.66
C ALA A 80 14.05 -4.90 -6.16
N LYS A 81 13.17 -3.98 -6.58
CA LYS A 81 12.78 -3.77 -7.97
C LYS A 81 12.74 -2.29 -8.30
N TRP A 82 13.38 -1.94 -9.40
CA TRP A 82 13.17 -0.63 -10.01
C TRP A 82 11.82 -0.59 -10.72
N GLY A 83 11.09 0.49 -10.51
CA GLY A 83 9.94 0.84 -11.33
C GLY A 83 10.40 1.14 -12.76
N ALA A 84 9.45 1.10 -13.70
CA ALA A 84 9.71 1.44 -15.11
C ALA A 84 10.21 2.88 -15.28
N ASP A 85 9.93 3.75 -14.31
CA ASP A 85 10.40 5.14 -14.25
C ASP A 85 11.90 5.28 -13.94
N ARG A 86 12.57 4.20 -13.50
CA ARG A 86 13.97 4.19 -13.04
C ARG A 86 14.28 5.21 -11.93
N ARG A 87 13.24 5.67 -11.23
CA ARG A 87 13.31 6.63 -10.12
C ARG A 87 12.73 6.05 -8.85
N THR A 88 11.89 5.03 -8.99
CA THR A 88 11.28 4.35 -7.86
C THR A 88 11.99 3.03 -7.63
N LEU A 89 12.67 2.90 -6.49
CA LEU A 89 13.24 1.64 -6.02
C LEU A 89 12.35 1.07 -4.92
N THR A 90 11.69 -0.03 -5.19
CA THR A 90 10.80 -0.71 -4.25
C THR A 90 11.47 -1.94 -3.68
N PHE A 91 11.58 -2.03 -2.38
CA PHE A 91 11.95 -3.25 -1.68
C PHE A 91 10.71 -3.88 -1.07
N THR A 92 10.32 -5.05 -1.56
CA THR A 92 9.21 -5.81 -0.98
C THR A 92 9.74 -6.83 0.02
N PRO A 93 9.35 -6.78 1.31
CA PRO A 93 9.70 -7.81 2.26
C PRO A 93 9.22 -9.18 1.78
N SER A 94 10.12 -10.15 1.75
CA SER A 94 9.80 -11.57 1.47
C SER A 94 8.99 -12.24 2.59
N GLY A 95 8.94 -11.60 3.77
CA GLY A 95 8.14 -11.98 4.92
C GLY A 95 7.87 -10.77 5.82
N ALA A 96 7.04 -10.95 6.85
CA ALA A 96 6.66 -9.86 7.75
C ALA A 96 7.84 -9.41 8.64
N VAL A 97 8.11 -8.11 8.68
CA VAL A 97 9.06 -7.50 9.61
C VAL A 97 8.43 -7.45 11.00
N PRO A 98 9.08 -7.94 12.08
CA PRO A 98 8.45 -8.03 13.41
C PRO A 98 7.86 -6.71 13.90
N LEU A 99 6.74 -6.77 14.62
CA LEU A 99 6.09 -5.61 15.23
C LEU A 99 7.06 -4.84 16.13
N ASN A 100 6.83 -3.53 16.26
CA ASN A 100 7.64 -2.62 17.07
C ASN A 100 9.13 -2.57 16.69
N THR A 101 9.51 -3.13 15.53
CA THR A 101 10.88 -3.05 15.02
C THR A 101 11.12 -1.68 14.43
N THR A 102 12.11 -0.97 14.95
CA THR A 102 12.69 0.18 14.25
C THR A 102 13.56 -0.32 13.11
N VAL A 103 13.08 -0.14 11.88
CA VAL A 103 13.84 -0.40 10.67
C VAL A 103 14.62 0.87 10.35
N THR A 104 15.95 0.77 10.31
CA THR A 104 16.76 1.80 9.68
C THR A 104 17.12 1.36 8.27
N TRP A 105 17.30 2.32 7.39
CA TRP A 105 17.78 2.08 6.05
C TRP A 105 18.88 3.08 5.73
N THR A 106 19.85 2.62 4.94
CA THR A 106 20.96 3.40 4.42
C THR A 106 21.10 3.08 2.95
N LEU A 107 21.05 4.11 2.11
CA LEU A 107 21.40 4.03 0.71
C LEU A 107 22.82 4.56 0.54
N ASN A 108 23.61 3.89 -0.30
CA ASN A 108 25.04 4.10 -0.44
C ASN A 108 25.79 4.20 0.90
N PRO A 109 25.81 3.11 1.70
CA PRO A 109 26.61 3.05 2.92
C PRO A 109 28.08 3.38 2.64
N ALA A 110 28.75 3.98 3.62
CA ALA A 110 30.15 4.39 3.49
C ALA A 110 31.04 3.18 3.13
N GLY A 111 31.84 3.32 2.06
CA GLY A 111 32.69 2.24 1.54
C GLY A 111 32.02 1.34 0.50
N THR A 112 30.82 1.68 0.02
CA THR A 112 30.14 0.94 -1.05
C THR A 112 31.00 0.80 -2.31
N THR A 113 31.07 -0.42 -2.84
CA THR A 113 31.78 -0.71 -4.12
C THR A 113 30.84 -0.70 -5.33
N ALA A 114 29.52 -0.58 -5.08
CA ALA A 114 28.47 -0.56 -6.09
C ALA A 114 27.42 0.50 -5.74
N PRO A 115 27.77 1.80 -5.76
CA PRO A 115 26.86 2.86 -5.35
C PRO A 115 25.65 2.94 -6.29
N LEU A 116 24.47 3.14 -5.70
CA LEU A 116 23.35 3.78 -6.39
C LEU A 116 23.84 5.09 -6.96
N LYS A 117 23.70 5.25 -8.26
CA LYS A 117 24.18 6.44 -8.95
C LYS A 117 23.13 6.86 -9.95
N SER A 118 23.21 8.12 -10.36
CA SER A 118 22.40 8.60 -11.47
C SER A 118 22.70 7.77 -12.72
N ALA A 119 21.83 7.79 -13.71
CA ALA A 119 22.13 7.21 -15.02
C ALA A 119 23.40 7.80 -15.67
N THR A 120 23.84 8.98 -15.23
CA THR A 120 25.09 9.65 -15.66
C THR A 120 26.32 9.29 -14.82
N GLY A 121 26.17 8.37 -13.85
CA GLY A 121 27.28 7.83 -13.06
C GLY A 121 27.65 8.60 -11.79
N GLN A 122 26.91 9.66 -11.43
CA GLN A 122 27.14 10.41 -10.20
C GLN A 122 26.56 9.65 -8.99
N PRO A 123 27.38 9.25 -8.01
CA PRO A 123 26.90 8.45 -6.88
C PRO A 123 25.97 9.27 -5.98
N LEU A 124 24.87 8.65 -5.54
CA LEU A 124 24.01 9.19 -4.49
C LEU A 124 24.81 9.38 -3.21
N ALA A 125 24.65 10.52 -2.55
CA ALA A 125 25.24 10.72 -1.23
C ALA A 125 24.65 9.71 -0.23
N MET A 126 25.45 9.26 0.74
CA MET A 126 24.94 8.36 1.78
C MET A 126 23.69 8.97 2.42
N THR A 127 22.57 8.28 2.29
CA THR A 127 21.27 8.77 2.77
C THR A 127 20.73 7.75 3.74
N THR A 128 20.34 8.19 4.92
CA THR A 128 19.79 7.30 5.95
C THR A 128 18.42 7.76 6.39
N GLY A 129 17.66 6.83 6.93
CA GLY A 129 16.46 7.12 7.66
C GLY A 129 16.01 5.91 8.47
N SER A 130 14.87 6.07 9.09
CA SER A 130 14.26 5.02 9.90
C SER A 130 12.76 5.12 9.85
N TYR A 131 12.10 4.01 10.11
CA TYR A 131 10.68 3.96 10.44
C TYR A 131 10.49 2.82 11.44
N GLN A 132 9.37 2.83 12.14
CA GLN A 132 8.99 1.77 13.06
C GLN A 132 7.83 1.01 12.46
N ILE A 133 7.94 -0.32 12.46
CA ILE A 133 6.78 -1.18 12.26
C ILE A 133 5.80 -0.93 13.40
N ALA A 134 4.52 -0.90 13.06
CA ALA A 134 3.42 -0.78 13.99
C ALA A 134 3.67 -1.54 15.30
N SER A 135 3.29 -0.95 16.43
CA SER A 135 3.46 -1.57 17.74
C SER A 135 2.52 -2.77 17.96
N ASN A 136 1.40 -2.83 17.21
CA ASN A 136 0.49 -3.97 17.15
C ASN A 136 -0.17 -4.07 15.76
N SER A 137 -0.71 -5.25 15.45
CA SER A 137 -1.41 -5.59 14.20
C SER A 137 -2.95 -5.52 14.33
N GLY A 138 -3.48 -4.98 15.42
CA GLY A 138 -4.91 -5.01 15.78
C GLY A 138 -5.24 -5.97 16.94
N GLY A 139 -6.51 -6.00 17.34
CA GLY A 139 -7.03 -6.87 18.40
C GLY A 139 -6.91 -6.32 19.83
N SER A 140 -7.68 -6.91 20.74
CA SER A 140 -7.65 -6.56 22.16
C SER A 140 -6.66 -7.44 22.92
N PRO A 141 -5.82 -6.91 23.84
CA PRO A 141 -4.90 -7.73 24.64
C PRO A 141 -5.63 -8.73 25.57
N SER A 142 -6.96 -8.61 25.74
CA SER A 142 -7.80 -9.53 26.51
C SER A 142 -8.22 -10.80 25.76
N GLU A 143 -7.81 -10.98 24.49
CA GLU A 143 -8.09 -12.21 23.72
C GLU A 143 -7.32 -13.45 24.24
N VAL A 144 -6.39 -13.24 25.18
CA VAL A 144 -5.67 -14.29 25.89
C VAL A 144 -6.19 -14.37 27.31
N CYS A 145 -6.76 -15.53 27.65
CA CYS A 145 -7.09 -15.85 29.03
C CYS A 145 -5.82 -15.78 29.88
N PRO A 146 -5.82 -15.07 31.03
CA PRO A 146 -4.74 -15.24 31.99
C PRO A 146 -4.61 -16.74 32.34
N PRO A 147 -3.40 -17.24 32.61
CA PRO A 147 -3.20 -18.64 32.95
C PRO A 147 -4.01 -18.98 34.21
N VAL A 148 -5.19 -19.56 34.01
CA VAL A 148 -6.04 -20.02 35.10
C VAL A 148 -5.58 -21.41 35.47
N THR A 149 -4.80 -21.51 36.56
CA THR A 149 -4.26 -22.76 37.12
C THR A 149 -3.37 -23.58 36.15
N PRO A 150 -2.50 -24.47 36.64
CA PRO A 150 -1.81 -25.40 35.74
C PRO A 150 -2.86 -26.16 34.95
N ALA A 151 -2.81 -26.08 33.61
CA ALA A 151 -3.71 -26.88 32.79
C ALA A 151 -3.56 -28.35 33.20
N PRO A 152 -4.65 -29.10 33.39
CA PRO A 152 -4.57 -30.54 33.65
C PRO A 152 -3.78 -31.20 32.51
N GLY A 153 -3.26 -32.40 32.77
CA GLY A 153 -2.73 -33.23 31.68
C GLY A 153 -3.79 -33.46 30.61
N SER A 154 -3.42 -33.92 29.43
CA SER A 154 -4.42 -34.12 28.38
C SER A 154 -4.15 -35.37 27.56
N TYR A 155 -5.21 -35.95 27.03
CA TYR A 155 -5.13 -36.94 25.97
C TYR A 155 -6.13 -36.57 24.88
N VAL A 156 -5.66 -36.51 23.64
CA VAL A 156 -6.44 -36.00 22.52
C VAL A 156 -6.30 -36.92 21.33
N PHE A 157 -7.43 -37.33 20.77
CA PHE A 157 -7.53 -37.96 19.46
C PHE A 157 -8.09 -36.94 18.48
N THR A 158 -7.45 -36.76 17.33
CA THR A 158 -7.94 -35.86 16.29
C THR A 158 -7.73 -36.45 14.91
N LYS A 159 -8.79 -36.47 14.12
CA LYS A 159 -8.76 -36.77 12.69
C LYS A 159 -9.28 -35.56 11.94
N PHE A 160 -8.51 -35.04 10.99
CA PHE A 160 -8.88 -33.80 10.30
C PHE A 160 -8.45 -33.68 8.85
N VAL A 161 -9.19 -32.84 8.13
CA VAL A 161 -8.89 -32.47 6.74
C VAL A 161 -8.85 -30.95 6.61
N GLN A 162 -7.79 -30.44 5.97
CA GLN A 162 -7.57 -29.02 5.76
C GLN A 162 -7.89 -28.58 4.33
N TYR A 163 -8.62 -27.48 4.23
CA TYR A 163 -9.04 -26.82 3.01
C TYR A 163 -8.49 -25.40 2.95
N LEU A 164 -8.38 -24.89 1.74
CA LEU A 164 -7.96 -23.54 1.43
C LEU A 164 -9.01 -22.90 0.52
N GLN A 165 -9.44 -21.69 0.89
CA GLN A 165 -10.29 -20.86 0.08
C GLN A 165 -9.52 -19.59 -0.31
N THR A 166 -9.26 -19.44 -1.61
CA THR A 166 -8.50 -18.31 -2.19
C THR A 166 -9.37 -17.40 -3.07
N SER A 167 -10.65 -17.73 -3.24
CA SER A 167 -11.63 -16.97 -4.02
C SER A 167 -13.06 -17.23 -3.51
N ALA A 168 -14.06 -16.68 -4.19
CA ALA A 168 -15.48 -16.97 -3.91
C ALA A 168 -15.91 -18.40 -4.32
N LEU A 169 -15.05 -19.13 -5.03
CA LEU A 169 -15.28 -20.54 -5.38
C LEU A 169 -15.23 -21.43 -4.14
N ASP A 170 -15.63 -22.70 -4.31
CA ASP A 170 -15.60 -23.67 -3.23
C ASP A 170 -14.16 -23.93 -2.72
N PRO A 171 -13.97 -24.15 -1.40
CA PRO A 171 -12.67 -24.47 -0.84
C PRO A 171 -12.09 -25.75 -1.44
N THR A 172 -10.80 -25.72 -1.79
CA THR A 172 -10.07 -26.88 -2.29
C THR A 172 -9.21 -27.49 -1.19
N LEU A 173 -8.81 -28.75 -1.32
CA LEU A 173 -7.86 -29.36 -0.38
C LEU A 173 -6.57 -28.54 -0.28
N SER A 174 -6.05 -28.38 0.93
CA SER A 174 -4.79 -27.66 1.13
C SER A 174 -3.62 -28.43 0.50
N PRO A 175 -2.63 -27.74 -0.10
CA PRO A 175 -1.41 -28.38 -0.56
C PRO A 175 -0.62 -29.00 0.61
N GLY A 176 0.19 -30.04 0.34
CA GLY A 176 1.18 -30.55 1.30
C GLY A 176 0.62 -31.44 2.42
N LYS A 177 -0.13 -32.50 2.05
CA LYS A 177 -0.73 -33.50 2.95
C LYS A 177 -1.80 -32.95 3.91
N PRO A 178 -2.97 -32.56 3.38
CA PRO A 178 -4.03 -31.88 4.13
C PRO A 178 -4.82 -32.77 5.09
N ALA A 179 -4.76 -34.09 4.92
CA ALA A 179 -5.52 -35.05 5.73
C ALA A 179 -4.61 -35.65 6.80
N LEU A 180 -5.01 -35.60 8.06
CA LEU A 180 -4.09 -35.83 9.17
C LEU A 180 -4.78 -36.52 10.36
N LEU A 181 -4.08 -37.48 10.95
CA LEU A 181 -4.42 -38.08 12.24
C LEU A 181 -3.37 -37.66 13.27
N ALA A 182 -3.82 -37.19 14.42
CA ALA A 182 -2.98 -36.97 15.58
C ALA A 182 -3.59 -37.61 16.83
N VAL A 183 -2.76 -38.35 17.57
CA VAL A 183 -3.10 -38.81 18.93
C VAL A 183 -1.99 -38.38 19.86
N GLN A 184 -2.32 -37.67 20.93
CA GLN A 184 -1.35 -37.09 21.85
C GLN A 184 -1.75 -37.37 23.30
N VAL A 185 -0.77 -37.64 24.16
CA VAL A 185 -0.93 -37.74 25.61
C VAL A 185 0.14 -36.89 26.29
N GLN A 186 -0.26 -36.00 27.19
CA GLN A 186 0.59 -35.06 27.90
C GLN A 186 0.40 -35.20 29.41
N SER A 187 1.50 -35.30 30.14
CA SER A 187 1.50 -35.43 31.60
C SER A 187 0.82 -34.24 32.29
N PRO A 188 0.09 -34.47 33.39
CA PRO A 188 -0.32 -33.38 34.28
C PRO A 188 0.90 -32.70 34.93
N PRO A 189 0.96 -31.35 35.02
CA PRO A 189 2.13 -30.63 35.53
C PRO A 189 2.57 -30.99 36.95
N ALA A 190 1.63 -31.41 37.80
CA ALA A 190 1.86 -31.78 39.21
C ALA A 190 1.40 -33.21 39.52
N GLY A 191 1.21 -34.05 38.51
CA GLY A 191 0.69 -35.41 38.66
C GLY A 191 1.62 -36.48 38.08
N PRO A 192 1.16 -37.74 38.02
CA PRO A 192 1.93 -38.87 37.52
C PRO A 192 2.39 -38.65 36.06
N ALA A 193 3.71 -38.72 35.83
CA ALA A 193 4.30 -38.54 34.52
C ALA A 193 3.93 -39.67 33.58
N VAL A 194 3.49 -39.34 32.36
CA VAL A 194 3.27 -40.31 31.28
C VAL A 194 4.62 -40.87 30.84
N THR A 195 4.74 -42.20 30.77
CA THR A 195 6.00 -42.89 30.45
C THR A 195 5.97 -43.61 29.10
N GLY A 196 4.80 -43.74 28.50
CA GLY A 196 4.61 -44.33 27.18
C GLY A 196 3.14 -44.41 26.80
N GLY A 197 2.85 -44.69 25.53
CA GLY A 197 1.49 -44.94 25.06
C GLY A 197 1.44 -45.65 23.73
N SER A 198 0.29 -46.23 23.41
CA SER A 198 -0.02 -46.83 22.12
C SER A 198 -1.49 -46.64 21.75
N LEU A 199 -1.81 -46.74 20.46
CA LEU A 199 -3.15 -46.70 19.92
C LEU A 199 -3.45 -48.02 19.23
N THR A 200 -4.44 -48.74 19.72
CA THR A 200 -5.00 -49.92 19.07
C THR A 200 -6.07 -49.49 18.08
N LEU A 201 -5.92 -49.91 16.82
CA LEU A 201 -6.81 -49.64 15.70
C LEU A 201 -7.99 -50.64 15.68
N PRO A 202 -9.08 -50.36 14.94
CA PRO A 202 -10.22 -51.26 14.82
C PRO A 202 -9.89 -52.67 14.30
N ASN A 203 -8.81 -52.80 13.53
CA ASN A 203 -8.33 -54.09 13.02
C ASN A 203 -7.43 -54.85 14.01
N GLY A 204 -7.25 -54.34 15.24
CA GLY A 204 -6.38 -54.91 16.27
C GLY A 204 -4.90 -54.58 16.13
N ALA A 205 -4.49 -53.88 15.07
CA ALA A 205 -3.11 -53.40 14.94
C ALA A 205 -2.83 -52.32 15.99
N SER A 206 -1.61 -52.29 16.53
CA SER A 206 -1.20 -51.27 17.50
C SER A 206 -0.12 -50.35 16.93
N LYS A 207 -0.21 -49.05 17.22
CA LYS A 207 0.80 -48.05 16.90
C LYS A 207 1.30 -47.41 18.19
N ASN A 208 2.62 -47.38 18.39
CA ASN A 208 3.21 -46.74 19.55
C ASN A 208 3.23 -45.22 19.39
N LEU A 209 2.88 -44.50 20.46
CA LEU A 209 3.12 -43.07 20.54
C LEU A 209 4.61 -42.84 20.78
N LEU A 210 5.17 -41.88 20.05
CA LEU A 210 6.58 -41.54 20.15
C LEU A 210 6.76 -40.43 21.20
N SER A 211 7.80 -40.57 22.03
CA SER A 211 8.17 -39.55 23.00
C SER A 211 8.64 -38.29 22.28
N GLN A 212 8.08 -37.15 22.68
CA GLN A 212 8.51 -35.81 22.32
C GLN A 212 8.70 -34.98 23.60
N ILE A 213 9.32 -33.81 23.49
CA ILE A 213 9.59 -32.95 24.65
C ILE A 213 8.24 -32.59 25.33
N GLY A 214 7.98 -33.20 26.47
CA GLY A 214 6.82 -32.95 27.31
C GLY A 214 5.53 -33.73 26.97
N PHE A 215 5.49 -34.58 25.95
CA PHE A 215 4.31 -35.38 25.60
C PHE A 215 4.65 -36.59 24.70
N PHE A 216 3.73 -37.55 24.59
CA PHE A 216 3.79 -38.67 23.65
C PHE A 216 2.81 -38.45 22.51
N ARG A 217 3.21 -38.73 21.26
CA ARG A 217 2.34 -38.45 20.10
C ARG A 217 2.54 -39.39 18.92
N ILE A 218 1.44 -39.67 18.21
CA ILE A 218 1.43 -40.13 16.82
C ILE A 218 0.92 -38.99 15.95
N THR A 219 1.58 -38.73 14.82
CA THR A 219 1.08 -37.84 13.78
C THR A 219 1.34 -38.47 12.43
N GLU A 220 0.30 -38.67 11.64
CA GLU A 220 0.42 -39.17 10.27
C GLU A 220 -0.41 -38.29 9.33
N SER A 221 0.17 -37.96 8.18
CA SER A 221 -0.44 -37.09 7.17
C SER A 221 -0.49 -37.76 5.81
N PHE A 222 -1.55 -37.45 5.08
CA PHE A 222 -1.96 -38.09 3.83
C PHE A 222 -2.33 -37.02 2.81
N ASP A 223 -2.11 -37.34 1.53
CA ASP A 223 -2.41 -36.42 0.41
C ASP A 223 -3.92 -36.27 0.18
N THR A 224 -4.72 -37.27 0.57
CA THR A 224 -6.17 -37.28 0.38
C THR A 224 -6.91 -37.79 1.61
N GLU A 225 -8.17 -37.38 1.76
CA GLU A 225 -9.08 -37.89 2.79
C GLU A 225 -9.30 -39.40 2.67
N ALA A 226 -9.45 -39.91 1.43
CA ALA A 226 -9.62 -41.34 1.20
C ALA A 226 -8.43 -42.19 1.68
N ALA A 227 -7.20 -41.70 1.51
CA ALA A 227 -6.01 -42.39 2.03
C ALA A 227 -5.95 -42.40 3.56
N LEU A 228 -6.32 -41.27 4.19
CA LEU A 228 -6.47 -41.18 5.64
C LEU A 228 -7.56 -42.15 6.16
N ASP A 229 -8.71 -42.21 5.49
CA ASP A 229 -9.81 -43.09 5.86
C ASP A 229 -9.49 -44.57 5.68
N ALA A 230 -8.73 -44.92 4.64
CA ALA A 230 -8.24 -46.28 4.45
C ALA A 230 -7.25 -46.71 5.55
N ALA A 231 -6.36 -45.81 5.98
CA ALA A 231 -5.38 -46.08 7.03
C ALA A 231 -6.02 -46.07 8.44
N TYR A 232 -7.01 -45.20 8.65
CA TYR A 232 -7.69 -44.99 9.92
C TYR A 232 -9.21 -44.96 9.72
N PRO A 233 -9.83 -46.13 9.51
CA PRO A 233 -11.26 -46.23 9.26
C PRO A 233 -12.08 -45.87 10.50
N VAL A 234 -13.36 -45.55 10.28
CA VAL A 234 -14.33 -45.41 11.38
C VAL A 234 -14.39 -46.69 12.21
N GLY A 235 -14.66 -46.56 13.51
CA GLY A 235 -14.78 -47.72 14.41
C GLY A 235 -14.14 -47.51 15.77
N ASN A 236 -13.94 -48.62 16.47
CA ASN A 236 -13.46 -48.62 17.85
C ASN A 236 -11.93 -48.62 17.90
N TYR A 237 -11.38 -47.60 18.53
CA TYR A 237 -9.98 -47.46 18.87
C TYR A 237 -9.82 -47.60 20.37
N THR A 238 -8.63 -48.01 20.81
CA THR A 238 -8.28 -48.01 22.23
C THR A 238 -6.95 -47.31 22.42
N LEU A 239 -6.95 -46.20 23.16
CA LEU A 239 -5.73 -45.51 23.58
C LEU A 239 -5.22 -46.15 24.88
N HIS A 240 -3.98 -46.61 24.85
CA HIS A 240 -3.26 -47.11 26.01
C HIS A 240 -2.17 -46.13 26.41
N PHE A 241 -2.01 -45.83 27.70
CA PHE A 241 -0.82 -45.13 28.17
C PHE A 241 -0.48 -45.43 29.63
N ASN A 242 0.81 -45.36 29.94
CA ASN A 242 1.34 -45.64 31.27
C ASN A 242 1.68 -44.32 31.97
N GLN A 243 1.47 -44.29 33.28
CA GLN A 243 1.95 -43.20 34.14
C GLN A 243 2.76 -43.78 35.31
N THR A 244 3.76 -43.04 35.77
CA THR A 244 4.62 -43.48 36.88
C THR A 244 3.80 -43.79 38.13
N GLY A 245 3.87 -45.02 38.62
CA GLY A 245 3.19 -45.45 39.85
C GLY A 245 1.69 -45.71 39.72
N GLU A 246 1.14 -45.63 38.50
CA GLU A 246 -0.28 -45.85 38.21
C GLU A 246 -0.47 -47.14 37.38
N THR A 247 -1.68 -47.69 37.43
CA THR A 247 -2.10 -48.73 36.48
C THR A 247 -2.18 -48.16 35.07
N GLU A 248 -1.92 -48.99 34.05
CA GLU A 248 -2.11 -48.61 32.64
C GLU A 248 -3.51 -48.02 32.43
N ARG A 249 -3.58 -46.91 31.69
CA ARG A 249 -4.83 -46.30 31.26
C ARG A 249 -5.26 -46.94 29.95
N VAL A 250 -6.51 -47.38 29.89
CA VAL A 250 -7.12 -48.01 28.71
C VAL A 250 -8.39 -47.24 28.37
N ILE A 251 -8.34 -46.43 27.31
CA ILE A 251 -9.39 -45.49 26.96
C ILE A 251 -10.06 -45.90 25.64
N PRO A 252 -11.32 -46.35 25.67
CA PRO A 252 -12.06 -46.67 24.45
C PRO A 252 -12.50 -45.38 23.73
N LEU A 253 -12.28 -45.34 22.42
CA LEU A 253 -12.59 -44.20 21.55
C LEU A 253 -13.36 -44.69 20.33
N ALA A 254 -14.65 -44.37 20.23
CA ALA A 254 -15.48 -44.72 19.08
C ALA A 254 -15.42 -43.60 18.03
N LEU A 255 -14.56 -43.76 17.01
CA LEU A 255 -14.38 -42.78 15.95
C LEU A 255 -15.60 -42.79 15.00
N PRO A 256 -16.38 -41.70 14.92
CA PRO A 256 -17.53 -41.63 14.03
C PRO A 256 -17.12 -41.31 12.59
N VAL A 257 -18.11 -41.33 11.70
CA VAL A 257 -17.97 -40.77 10.34
C VAL A 257 -17.70 -39.27 10.46
N ALA A 258 -16.73 -38.77 9.68
CA ALA A 258 -16.44 -37.34 9.63
C ALA A 258 -17.62 -36.55 9.03
N PRO A 259 -17.87 -35.30 9.46
CA PRO A 259 -18.88 -34.46 8.81
C PRO A 259 -18.58 -34.31 7.32
N THR A 260 -19.59 -34.22 6.47
CA THR A 260 -19.40 -34.03 5.02
C THR A 260 -19.33 -32.56 4.62
N VAL A 261 -19.85 -31.66 5.46
CA VAL A 261 -19.90 -30.23 5.18
C VAL A 261 -18.51 -29.61 5.30
N ILE A 262 -18.03 -29.01 4.21
CA ILE A 262 -16.78 -28.25 4.19
C ILE A 262 -17.09 -26.79 4.57
N PRO A 263 -16.39 -26.19 5.56
CA PRO A 263 -16.56 -24.79 5.87
C PRO A 263 -16.19 -23.88 4.70
N LYS A 264 -17.06 -22.96 4.32
CA LYS A 264 -16.87 -22.02 3.21
C LYS A 264 -17.29 -20.64 3.65
N ILE A 265 -16.41 -19.66 3.47
CA ILE A 265 -16.73 -18.25 3.61
C ILE A 265 -17.58 -17.83 2.40
N LEU A 266 -18.76 -17.30 2.66
CA LEU A 266 -19.70 -16.91 1.61
C LEU A 266 -19.39 -15.52 1.06
N ASN A 267 -19.01 -14.58 1.91
CA ASN A 267 -18.65 -13.22 1.54
C ASN A 267 -17.12 -13.03 1.42
N TYR A 268 -16.47 -13.95 0.70
CA TYR A 268 -15.01 -13.93 0.55
C TYR A 268 -14.51 -12.67 -0.18
N ALA A 269 -15.25 -12.22 -1.20
CA ALA A 269 -14.88 -11.04 -1.98
C ALA A 269 -14.89 -9.78 -1.10
N GLU A 270 -15.93 -9.60 -0.29
CA GLU A 270 -16.05 -8.51 0.69
C GLU A 270 -14.95 -8.61 1.76
N ALA A 271 -14.57 -9.83 2.16
CA ALA A 271 -13.48 -10.04 3.10
C ALA A 271 -12.08 -9.66 2.55
N GLN A 272 -11.94 -9.39 1.25
CA GLN A 272 -10.68 -8.88 0.66
C GLN A 272 -10.59 -7.34 0.62
N ALA A 273 -11.61 -6.62 1.08
CA ALA A 273 -11.61 -5.16 1.11
C ALA A 273 -12.37 -4.63 2.35
N ILE A 274 -12.03 -5.11 3.54
CA ILE A 274 -12.74 -4.76 4.78
C ILE A 274 -12.44 -3.33 5.19
N ASP A 275 -13.47 -2.51 5.39
CA ASP A 275 -13.31 -1.24 6.09
C ASP A 275 -13.10 -1.50 7.58
N ALA A 276 -11.85 -1.33 8.03
CA ALA A 276 -11.49 -1.56 9.42
C ALA A 276 -12.14 -0.55 10.40
N THR A 277 -12.73 0.55 9.92
CA THR A 277 -13.43 1.53 10.78
C THR A 277 -14.87 1.15 11.08
N GLN A 278 -15.41 0.14 10.41
CA GLN A 278 -16.78 -0.34 10.55
C GLN A 278 -16.81 -1.78 11.05
N ASP A 279 -17.96 -2.18 11.58
CA ASP A 279 -18.21 -3.59 11.89
C ASP A 279 -18.24 -4.41 10.60
N PHE A 280 -17.53 -5.54 10.58
CA PHE A 280 -17.53 -6.46 9.46
C PHE A 280 -18.19 -7.78 9.84
N THR A 281 -19.28 -8.14 9.16
CA THR A 281 -19.94 -9.43 9.38
C THR A 281 -19.33 -10.49 8.46
N LEU A 282 -18.55 -11.41 9.01
CA LEU A 282 -18.05 -12.56 8.28
C LEU A 282 -19.14 -13.64 8.22
N GLN A 283 -19.40 -14.19 7.03
CA GLN A 283 -20.48 -15.16 6.78
C GLN A 283 -19.94 -16.46 6.21
N TRP A 284 -20.57 -17.58 6.56
CA TRP A 284 -20.22 -18.92 6.08
C TRP A 284 -21.46 -19.80 5.88
N ASN A 285 -21.28 -20.93 5.20
CA ASN A 285 -22.34 -21.89 4.93
C ASN A 285 -22.85 -22.60 6.19
N SER A 286 -24.11 -23.05 6.18
CA SER A 286 -24.70 -23.83 7.27
C SER A 286 -24.01 -25.19 7.43
N PHE A 287 -23.81 -25.62 8.69
CA PHE A 287 -23.23 -26.92 9.05
C PHE A 287 -24.29 -27.99 9.38
N THR A 288 -25.38 -28.00 8.61
CA THR A 288 -26.49 -28.94 8.83
C THR A 288 -26.33 -30.17 7.93
N PRO A 289 -26.58 -31.40 8.43
CA PRO A 289 -26.96 -31.76 9.80
C PRO A 289 -25.78 -31.69 10.79
N GLN A 290 -26.08 -31.30 12.03
CA GLN A 290 -25.09 -31.27 13.11
C GLN A 290 -24.99 -32.62 13.81
N GLY A 291 -23.77 -33.12 13.97
CA GLY A 291 -23.51 -34.24 14.87
C GLY A 291 -23.63 -33.81 16.33
N GLU A 292 -23.94 -34.75 17.22
CA GLU A 292 -23.87 -34.52 18.67
C GLU A 292 -22.45 -34.07 19.07
N GLY A 293 -22.33 -33.01 19.86
CA GLY A 293 -21.02 -32.43 20.19
C GLY A 293 -20.40 -31.57 19.08
N ALA A 294 -21.21 -31.06 18.14
CA ALA A 294 -20.77 -30.09 17.13
C ALA A 294 -20.14 -28.84 17.76
N VAL A 295 -19.03 -28.39 17.19
CA VAL A 295 -18.31 -27.19 17.60
C VAL A 295 -17.92 -26.41 16.36
N VAL A 296 -18.19 -25.11 16.37
CA VAL A 296 -17.66 -24.15 15.40
C VAL A 296 -16.63 -23.27 16.08
N ARG A 297 -15.52 -23.04 15.41
CA ARG A 297 -14.49 -22.12 15.88
C ARG A 297 -13.97 -21.26 14.73
N LEU A 298 -13.90 -19.96 14.96
CA LEU A 298 -13.22 -18.99 14.12
C LEU A 298 -11.97 -18.51 14.85
N VAL A 299 -10.83 -18.61 14.17
CA VAL A 299 -9.58 -18.00 14.60
C VAL A 299 -9.12 -17.06 13.50
N ILE A 300 -8.80 -15.82 13.87
CA ILE A 300 -8.11 -14.89 12.98
C ILE A 300 -6.77 -14.58 13.60
N THR A 301 -5.72 -14.86 12.84
CA THR A 301 -4.36 -14.48 13.19
C THR A 301 -3.89 -13.38 12.26
N ASP A 302 -3.02 -12.52 12.77
CA ASP A 302 -2.25 -11.63 11.90
C ASP A 302 -1.23 -12.43 11.09
N GLU A 303 -0.49 -11.70 10.26
CA GLU A 303 0.60 -12.21 9.43
C GLU A 303 1.82 -12.74 10.19
N PHE A 304 1.88 -12.54 11.52
CA PHE A 304 2.92 -13.06 12.42
C PHE A 304 2.46 -14.30 13.19
N GLY A 305 1.21 -14.71 13.01
CA GLY A 305 0.61 -15.81 13.76
C GLY A 305 0.10 -15.42 15.15
N ASN A 306 0.10 -14.13 15.52
CA ASN A 306 -0.57 -13.70 16.73
C ASN A 306 -2.07 -13.84 16.54
N ARG A 307 -2.75 -14.43 17.52
CA ARG A 307 -4.20 -14.53 17.52
C ARG A 307 -4.81 -13.18 17.85
N ILE A 308 -5.49 -12.61 16.86
CA ILE A 308 -6.13 -11.29 16.96
C ILE A 308 -7.60 -11.44 17.34
N PHE A 309 -8.27 -12.46 16.80
CA PHE A 309 -9.69 -12.75 17.08
C PHE A 309 -9.87 -14.25 17.36
N LEU A 310 -10.64 -14.58 18.39
CA LEU A 310 -11.10 -15.93 18.67
C LEU A 310 -12.61 -15.95 18.89
N ALA A 311 -13.30 -16.93 18.32
CA ALA A 311 -14.68 -17.28 18.68
C ALA A 311 -14.89 -18.80 18.62
N PRO A 312 -15.54 -19.43 19.61
CA PRO A 312 -15.92 -18.84 20.89
C PRO A 312 -14.68 -18.50 21.73
N ASN A 313 -14.77 -17.45 22.53
CA ASN A 313 -13.78 -17.06 23.53
C ASN A 313 -14.50 -16.96 24.88
N SER A 314 -13.95 -17.56 25.93
CA SER A 314 -14.53 -17.51 27.29
C SER A 314 -14.01 -16.31 28.10
N CYS A 315 -12.91 -15.71 27.68
CA CYS A 315 -12.22 -14.65 28.42
C CYS A 315 -12.62 -13.25 27.95
N VAL A 316 -13.00 -13.16 26.67
CA VAL A 316 -13.91 -12.14 26.16
C VAL A 316 -15.20 -12.89 25.91
N PRO A 317 -16.32 -12.65 26.62
CA PRO A 317 -17.52 -13.50 26.61
C PRO A 317 -18.22 -13.49 25.26
N ARG A 318 -17.61 -14.18 24.30
CA ARG A 318 -17.99 -14.27 22.90
C ARG A 318 -18.34 -15.71 22.63
N THR A 319 -19.62 -15.99 22.56
CA THR A 319 -20.13 -17.29 22.18
C THR A 319 -20.11 -17.43 20.65
N LEU A 320 -20.08 -18.67 20.19
CA LEU A 320 -20.29 -19.02 18.79
C LEU A 320 -21.08 -20.30 18.79
N ASP A 321 -22.37 -20.19 18.51
CA ASP A 321 -23.27 -21.33 18.46
C ASP A 321 -22.88 -22.23 17.26
N PRO A 322 -22.90 -23.56 17.39
CA PRO A 322 -22.61 -24.45 16.27
C PRO A 322 -23.51 -24.23 15.04
N THR A 323 -24.73 -23.68 15.22
CA THR A 323 -25.68 -23.33 14.15
C THR A 323 -25.42 -21.99 13.49
N ALA A 324 -24.54 -21.16 14.06
CA ALA A 324 -24.24 -19.84 13.53
C ALA A 324 -23.68 -19.94 12.11
N THR A 325 -24.13 -19.04 11.23
CA THR A 325 -23.65 -18.88 9.86
C THR A 325 -22.88 -17.57 9.67
N SER A 326 -22.66 -16.81 10.75
CA SER A 326 -21.94 -15.54 10.71
C SER A 326 -21.44 -15.10 12.08
N ILE A 327 -20.48 -14.19 12.08
CA ILE A 327 -20.09 -13.43 13.28
C ILE A 327 -19.64 -12.02 12.90
N VAL A 328 -19.89 -11.08 13.81
CA VAL A 328 -19.42 -9.70 13.68
C VAL A 328 -17.98 -9.59 14.21
N ILE A 329 -17.09 -9.09 13.38
CA ILE A 329 -15.78 -8.56 13.76
C ILE A 329 -15.99 -7.05 14.01
N PRO A 330 -15.83 -6.56 15.25
CA PRO A 330 -16.11 -5.17 15.56
C PRO A 330 -15.21 -4.18 14.80
N ALA A 331 -15.69 -2.94 14.65
CA ALA A 331 -14.90 -1.82 14.19
C ALA A 331 -13.59 -1.64 14.98
N ASN A 332 -12.54 -1.23 14.28
CA ASN A 332 -11.18 -1.00 14.79
C ASN A 332 -10.50 -2.23 15.39
N TYR A 333 -11.10 -3.42 15.24
CA TYR A 333 -10.55 -4.66 15.74
C TYR A 333 -9.47 -5.21 14.78
N LEU A 334 -9.72 -5.09 13.47
CA LEU A 334 -8.71 -5.20 12.44
C LEU A 334 -8.10 -3.81 12.18
N ARG A 335 -6.89 -3.78 11.65
CA ARG A 335 -6.12 -2.57 11.40
C ARG A 335 -6.11 -2.26 9.90
N PRO A 336 -6.38 -1.02 9.46
CA PRO A 336 -6.37 -0.67 8.05
C PRO A 336 -5.06 -1.04 7.35
N GLY A 337 -5.15 -1.59 6.14
CA GLY A 337 -3.99 -1.97 5.32
C GLY A 337 -3.24 -3.24 5.75
N PHE A 338 -3.76 -4.02 6.71
CA PHE A 338 -3.16 -5.30 7.12
C PHE A 338 -3.79 -6.50 6.41
N SER A 339 -3.01 -7.58 6.35
CA SER A 339 -3.48 -8.90 5.91
C SER A 339 -3.58 -9.85 7.10
N TYR A 340 -4.68 -10.58 7.15
CA TYR A 340 -4.97 -11.55 8.20
C TYR A 340 -5.24 -12.92 7.60
N ARG A 341 -5.00 -13.96 8.43
CA ARG A 341 -5.36 -15.33 8.12
C ARG A 341 -6.53 -15.75 8.98
N GLY A 342 -7.63 -16.13 8.33
CA GLY A 342 -8.77 -16.76 8.98
C GLY A 342 -8.65 -18.28 8.93
N GLN A 343 -9.12 -18.93 9.98
CA GLN A 343 -9.37 -20.37 10.03
C GLN A 343 -10.78 -20.59 10.58
N LEU A 344 -11.66 -21.11 9.73
CA LEU A 344 -12.99 -21.55 10.13
C LEU A 344 -12.97 -23.06 10.29
N LEU A 345 -13.29 -23.52 11.49
CA LEU A 345 -13.26 -24.92 11.89
C LEU A 345 -14.66 -25.37 12.25
N PHE A 346 -15.04 -26.52 11.71
CA PHE A 346 -16.21 -27.27 12.11
C PHE A 346 -15.77 -28.65 12.58
N SER A 347 -16.12 -29.02 13.80
CA SER A 347 -15.75 -30.31 14.39
C SER A 347 -16.92 -30.96 15.11
N VAL A 348 -16.81 -32.27 15.29
CA VAL A 348 -17.67 -33.06 16.17
C VAL A 348 -16.78 -33.64 17.27
N ASN A 349 -17.07 -33.28 18.51
CA ASN A 349 -16.39 -33.82 19.69
C ASN A 349 -17.06 -35.13 20.11
N PHE A 350 -16.56 -36.24 19.58
CA PHE A 350 -17.14 -37.57 19.79
C PHE A 350 -16.74 -38.22 21.12
N TYR A 351 -15.75 -37.64 21.81
CA TYR A 351 -15.31 -38.12 23.11
C TYR A 351 -14.92 -36.93 23.98
N LYS A 352 -15.48 -36.80 25.18
CA LYS A 352 -15.07 -35.78 26.14
C LYS A 352 -15.13 -36.34 27.54
N SER A 353 -14.03 -36.21 28.28
CA SER A 353 -13.98 -36.65 29.67
C SER A 353 -13.06 -35.78 30.50
N THR A 354 -13.46 -35.52 31.75
CA THR A 354 -12.63 -34.86 32.76
C THR A 354 -12.40 -35.77 33.97
N THR A 355 -12.84 -37.02 33.90
CA THR A 355 -12.93 -37.93 35.06
C THR A 355 -12.28 -39.28 34.83
N ASP A 356 -12.15 -39.75 33.57
CA ASP A 356 -11.61 -41.10 33.31
C ASP A 356 -10.15 -41.24 33.73
N VAL A 357 -9.42 -40.11 33.75
CA VAL A 357 -8.06 -40.05 34.28
C VAL A 357 -7.95 -38.81 35.15
N ALA A 358 -7.66 -39.03 36.44
CA ALA A 358 -7.53 -37.96 37.40
C ALA A 358 -6.49 -36.92 36.94
N GLN A 359 -6.80 -35.63 37.15
CA GLN A 359 -5.96 -34.51 36.75
C GLN A 359 -5.68 -34.41 35.23
N MET A 360 -6.45 -35.12 34.40
CA MET A 360 -6.35 -35.05 32.95
C MET A 360 -7.69 -34.80 32.26
N THR A 361 -7.65 -34.13 31.12
CA THR A 361 -8.82 -33.94 30.24
C THR A 361 -8.64 -34.72 28.93
N GLY A 362 -9.64 -35.52 28.59
CA GLY A 362 -9.73 -36.29 27.37
C GLY A 362 -10.63 -35.65 26.32
N ASN A 363 -10.18 -35.57 25.07
CA ASN A 363 -11.03 -35.15 23.94
C ASN A 363 -10.80 -36.00 22.67
N GLY A 364 -11.85 -36.16 21.86
CA GLY A 364 -11.82 -36.84 20.57
C GLY A 364 -12.56 -36.02 19.51
N PHE A 365 -11.85 -35.59 18.46
CA PHE A 365 -12.42 -34.75 17.41
C PHE A 365 -12.30 -35.36 16.02
N VAL A 366 -13.39 -35.26 15.25
CA VAL A 366 -13.35 -35.28 13.78
C VAL A 366 -13.65 -33.87 13.29
N GLN A 367 -12.79 -33.31 12.43
CA GLN A 367 -12.90 -31.89 12.08
C GLN A 367 -12.54 -31.59 10.62
N ARG A 368 -13.17 -30.56 10.08
CA ARG A 368 -12.77 -29.91 8.83
C ARG A 368 -12.43 -28.46 9.11
N THR A 369 -11.36 -27.99 8.47
CA THR A 369 -10.90 -26.62 8.64
C THR A 369 -10.68 -25.99 7.29
N THR A 370 -11.17 -24.77 7.10
CA THR A 370 -10.88 -23.97 5.92
C THR A 370 -10.07 -22.75 6.32
N ALA A 371 -8.89 -22.61 5.74
CA ALA A 371 -8.08 -21.41 5.82
C ALA A 371 -8.45 -20.43 4.69
N PHE A 372 -8.46 -19.14 4.99
CA PHE A 372 -8.76 -18.07 4.04
C PHE A 372 -8.01 -16.79 4.44
N THR A 373 -7.96 -15.81 3.53
CA THR A 373 -7.39 -14.49 3.80
C THR A 373 -8.48 -13.48 4.11
N LEU A 374 -8.16 -12.52 4.98
CA LEU A 374 -8.90 -11.27 5.09
C LEU A 374 -7.94 -10.13 4.81
N GLN A 375 -8.37 -9.16 4.00
CA GLN A 375 -7.62 -7.96 3.71
C GLN A 375 -8.46 -6.76 4.08
N THR A 376 -7.92 -5.90 4.93
CA THR A 376 -8.56 -4.62 5.23
C THR A 376 -8.19 -3.61 4.17
N ALA A 377 -9.20 -2.95 3.61
CA ALA A 377 -9.00 -1.76 2.82
C ALA A 377 -8.23 -0.72 3.62
N ARG A 378 -7.46 0.12 2.92
CA ARG A 378 -7.04 1.40 3.48
C ARG A 378 -8.34 2.21 3.61
N SER A 379 -8.68 2.70 4.81
CA SER A 379 -9.99 3.29 5.22
C SER A 379 -10.98 3.64 4.08
N MET A 380 -12.18 3.04 4.09
CA MET A 380 -13.23 3.19 3.05
C MET A 380 -14.13 4.42 3.24
N VAL A 381 -13.53 5.61 3.21
CA VAL A 381 -14.21 6.80 2.70
C VAL A 381 -13.46 7.17 1.42
N GLY A 382 -13.61 6.30 0.41
CA GLY A 382 -12.87 6.39 -0.85
C GLY A 382 -13.83 6.47 -2.03
N PRO A 383 -13.45 7.18 -3.10
CA PRO A 383 -14.29 7.35 -4.29
C PRO A 383 -14.60 6.03 -5.02
N PRO A 384 -15.63 6.00 -5.90
CA PRO A 384 -15.86 4.86 -6.79
C PRO A 384 -14.58 4.51 -7.55
N ASP A 385 -14.39 3.23 -7.88
CA ASP A 385 -13.20 2.79 -8.61
C ASP A 385 -13.06 3.61 -9.90
N GLU A 386 -12.04 4.47 -9.92
CA GLU A 386 -11.75 5.33 -11.05
C GLU A 386 -11.04 4.57 -12.17
N LEU A 387 -10.63 3.32 -11.92
CA LEU A 387 -10.06 2.43 -12.91
C LEU A 387 -11.18 1.75 -13.70
N CYS A 388 -11.05 1.80 -15.02
CA CYS A 388 -11.78 0.91 -15.90
C CYS A 388 -11.27 -0.51 -15.69
N ASP A 389 -12.13 -1.47 -15.35
CA ASP A 389 -11.83 -2.87 -15.61
C ASP A 389 -11.91 -3.07 -17.14
N PRO A 390 -10.78 -3.25 -17.84
CA PRO A 390 -10.81 -3.23 -19.29
C PRO A 390 -11.43 -4.54 -19.80
N ILE A 391 -12.74 -4.53 -20.05
CA ILE A 391 -13.32 -5.32 -21.14
C ILE A 391 -13.22 -4.52 -22.45
N THR A 392 -11.99 -4.24 -22.89
CA THR A 392 -11.72 -3.84 -24.27
C THR A 392 -10.52 -4.64 -24.80
N PRO A 393 -10.55 -5.01 -26.09
CA PRO A 393 -9.74 -6.10 -26.60
C PRO A 393 -8.25 -5.79 -26.50
N THR A 394 -7.47 -6.85 -26.36
CA THR A 394 -6.02 -6.94 -26.53
C THR A 394 -5.60 -6.48 -27.94
N LEU A 395 -5.72 -5.18 -28.23
CA LEU A 395 -5.19 -4.56 -29.44
C LEU A 395 -3.72 -4.18 -29.22
N GLY A 396 -2.93 -4.26 -30.29
CA GLY A 396 -1.63 -3.60 -30.34
C GLY A 396 -1.82 -2.10 -30.45
N SER A 397 -0.72 -1.34 -30.42
CA SER A 397 -0.81 0.12 -30.52
C SER A 397 0.25 0.72 -31.40
N TYR A 398 -0.01 1.89 -31.99
CA TYR A 398 1.02 2.73 -32.58
C TYR A 398 0.74 4.20 -32.26
N THR A 399 1.74 4.93 -31.76
CA THR A 399 1.52 6.27 -31.23
C THR A 399 2.53 7.28 -31.73
N VAL A 400 2.15 8.55 -31.85
CA VAL A 400 3.07 9.70 -31.97
C VAL A 400 2.63 10.80 -31.01
N THR A 401 3.42 11.07 -29.97
CA THR A 401 3.06 12.03 -28.92
C THR A 401 4.14 13.08 -28.71
N LYS A 402 3.72 14.33 -28.48
CA LYS A 402 4.57 15.44 -28.05
C LYS A 402 3.95 16.10 -26.82
N LEU A 403 4.72 16.30 -25.77
CA LEU A 403 4.25 16.78 -24.46
C LEU A 403 5.19 17.87 -23.91
N PHE A 404 4.61 18.94 -23.36
CA PHE A 404 5.33 19.94 -22.56
C PHE A 404 4.78 20.03 -21.14
N SER A 405 5.62 19.68 -20.16
CA SER A 405 5.26 19.59 -18.75
C SER A 405 5.65 20.83 -17.95
N HIS A 406 4.76 21.26 -17.07
CA HIS A 406 4.88 22.41 -16.18
C HIS A 406 4.52 22.01 -14.75
N ASN A 407 4.96 22.81 -13.78
CA ASN A 407 4.57 22.73 -12.38
C ASN A 407 3.97 24.08 -11.96
N GLN A 408 2.84 24.04 -11.27
CA GLN A 408 2.29 25.20 -10.57
C GLN A 408 2.66 25.11 -9.09
N THR A 409 3.48 26.04 -8.64
CA THR A 409 4.04 26.09 -7.28
C THR A 409 3.29 27.07 -6.37
N SER A 410 2.58 28.02 -6.96
CA SER A 410 1.77 29.01 -6.24
C SER A 410 0.55 29.44 -7.07
N ALA A 411 -0.26 30.35 -6.52
CA ALA A 411 -1.38 30.95 -7.24
C ALA A 411 -0.94 31.75 -8.48
N GLU A 412 0.27 32.31 -8.47
CA GLU A 412 0.76 33.18 -9.54
C GLU A 412 1.73 32.47 -10.48
N GLU A 413 2.46 31.47 -9.98
CA GLU A 413 3.62 30.90 -10.65
C GLU A 413 3.33 29.53 -11.29
N VAL A 414 3.53 29.45 -12.62
CA VAL A 414 3.59 28.21 -13.39
C VAL A 414 4.91 28.18 -14.14
N VAL A 415 5.73 27.17 -13.90
CA VAL A 415 7.08 27.05 -14.46
C VAL A 415 7.24 25.74 -15.24
N PRO A 416 8.05 25.69 -16.30
CA PRO A 416 8.41 24.43 -16.94
C PRO A 416 8.99 23.43 -15.94
N GLN A 417 8.65 22.15 -16.10
CA GLN A 417 9.18 21.09 -15.25
C GLN A 417 10.71 20.98 -15.40
N ILE A 418 11.41 20.83 -14.28
CA ILE A 418 12.87 20.76 -14.26
C ILE A 418 13.36 19.45 -14.90
N GLY A 419 14.47 19.51 -15.64
CA GLY A 419 15.19 18.34 -16.19
C GLY A 419 14.94 18.12 -17.68
N SER A 420 13.68 17.94 -18.08
CA SER A 420 13.25 17.75 -19.48
C SER A 420 11.74 18.04 -19.61
N PRO A 421 11.32 19.30 -19.66
CA PRO A 421 9.89 19.62 -19.75
C PRO A 421 9.29 19.19 -21.10
N ALA A 422 10.09 19.10 -22.16
CA ALA A 422 9.64 18.74 -23.50
C ALA A 422 9.94 17.25 -23.80
N PHE A 423 8.94 16.49 -24.21
CA PHE A 423 9.03 15.07 -24.54
C PHE A 423 8.37 14.76 -25.88
N PHE A 424 9.01 13.93 -26.69
CA PHE A 424 8.45 13.32 -27.90
C PHE A 424 8.56 11.80 -27.79
N SER A 425 7.53 11.06 -28.20
CA SER A 425 7.59 9.60 -28.27
C SER A 425 6.80 9.05 -29.42
N THR A 426 7.33 8.01 -30.04
CA THR A 426 6.63 7.13 -30.96
C THR A 426 6.76 5.71 -30.47
N THR A 427 5.66 4.99 -30.34
CA THR A 427 5.65 3.58 -29.94
C THR A 427 4.92 2.75 -30.97
N VAL A 428 5.32 1.49 -31.14
CA VAL A 428 4.57 0.48 -31.89
C VAL A 428 4.62 -0.83 -31.08
N ALA A 429 3.48 -1.33 -30.64
CA ALA A 429 3.34 -2.52 -29.81
C ALA A 429 2.50 -3.58 -30.51
N SER A 430 2.92 -4.84 -30.43
CA SER A 430 2.21 -5.95 -31.06
C SER A 430 0.84 -6.18 -30.39
N PRO A 431 -0.19 -6.59 -31.16
CA PRO A 431 -1.40 -7.17 -30.57
C PRO A 431 -1.05 -8.46 -29.79
N PRO A 432 -1.50 -8.62 -28.53
CA PRO A 432 -1.20 -9.80 -27.70
C PRO A 432 -1.53 -11.16 -28.31
N ALA A 433 -2.51 -11.25 -29.22
CA ALA A 433 -2.90 -12.47 -29.92
C ALA A 433 -2.83 -12.35 -31.46
N GLY A 434 -2.13 -11.34 -31.98
CA GLY A 434 -2.05 -11.05 -33.41
C GLY A 434 -0.62 -11.05 -33.96
N PRO A 435 -0.42 -10.61 -35.22
CA PRO A 435 0.89 -10.58 -35.86
C PRO A 435 1.89 -9.71 -35.08
N ALA A 436 3.02 -10.31 -34.70
CA ALA A 436 4.08 -9.61 -33.98
C ALA A 436 4.74 -8.54 -34.86
N VAL A 437 4.93 -7.35 -34.30
CA VAL A 437 5.72 -6.26 -34.91
C VAL A 437 7.18 -6.69 -34.88
N THR A 438 7.88 -6.59 -36.01
CA THR A 438 9.27 -7.04 -36.16
C THR A 438 10.28 -5.90 -36.24
N ASP A 439 9.85 -4.74 -36.70
CA ASP A 439 10.61 -3.49 -36.75
C ASP A 439 9.67 -2.30 -36.88
N GLY A 440 10.20 -1.09 -36.71
CA GLY A 440 9.48 0.14 -37.00
C GLY A 440 10.42 1.30 -37.31
N SER A 441 9.90 2.33 -37.97
CA SER A 441 10.59 3.60 -38.19
C SER A 441 9.61 4.77 -38.25
N LEU A 442 10.12 5.97 -38.02
CA LEU A 442 9.40 7.23 -38.11
C LEU A 442 10.12 8.13 -39.13
N THR A 443 9.41 8.60 -40.15
CA THR A 443 9.88 9.70 -40.98
C THR A 443 9.36 11.02 -40.43
N LEU A 444 10.27 11.94 -40.16
CA LEU A 444 9.99 13.30 -39.70
C LEU A 444 9.52 14.19 -40.86
N PRO A 445 8.92 15.38 -40.59
CA PRO A 445 8.54 16.35 -41.62
C PRO A 445 9.70 16.80 -42.51
N SER A 446 10.93 16.76 -42.00
CA SER A 446 12.16 17.03 -42.76
C SER A 446 12.51 15.95 -43.80
N GLY A 447 11.78 14.82 -43.83
CA GLY A 447 12.11 13.63 -44.60
C GLY A 447 13.13 12.71 -43.92
N THR A 448 13.71 13.12 -42.78
CA THR A 448 14.65 12.28 -42.02
C THR A 448 13.95 11.04 -41.48
N LYS A 449 14.48 9.85 -41.76
CA LYS A 449 14.02 8.58 -41.19
C LYS A 449 14.77 8.29 -39.88
N LYS A 450 14.02 7.92 -38.84
CA LYS A 450 14.53 7.45 -37.55
C LYS A 450 13.97 6.07 -37.27
N ASP A 451 14.82 5.07 -37.09
CA ASP A 451 14.36 3.72 -36.76
C ASP A 451 13.93 3.64 -35.29
N LEU A 452 12.88 2.87 -35.02
CA LEU A 452 12.43 2.58 -33.67
C LEU A 452 13.27 1.42 -33.12
N THR A 453 13.54 1.48 -31.82
CA THR A 453 14.33 0.47 -31.12
C THR A 453 13.42 -0.52 -30.39
N SER A 454 13.73 -1.81 -30.46
CA SER A 454 12.98 -2.82 -29.69
C SER A 454 13.24 -2.65 -28.18
N GLN A 455 12.17 -2.59 -27.39
CA GLN A 455 12.19 -2.50 -25.94
C GLN A 455 11.09 -3.39 -25.36
N PHE A 456 11.48 -4.44 -24.62
CA PHE A 456 10.58 -5.28 -23.80
C PHE A 456 9.18 -5.54 -24.41
N GLY A 457 9.13 -6.05 -25.65
CA GLY A 457 7.87 -6.45 -26.31
C GLY A 457 7.20 -5.37 -27.18
N PHE A 458 7.77 -4.18 -27.33
CA PHE A 458 7.34 -3.13 -28.26
C PHE A 458 8.54 -2.43 -28.92
N PHE A 459 8.28 -1.52 -29.86
CA PHE A 459 9.27 -0.69 -30.52
C PHE A 459 9.06 0.77 -30.12
N ASN A 460 10.13 1.49 -29.81
CA ASN A 460 10.06 2.88 -29.37
C ASN A 460 11.15 3.77 -29.97
N LEU A 461 10.76 5.00 -30.27
CA LEU A 461 11.61 6.16 -30.46
C LEU A 461 11.15 7.21 -29.45
N SER A 462 12.04 7.75 -28.64
CA SER A 462 11.70 8.86 -27.74
C SER A 462 12.80 9.91 -27.76
N ALA A 463 12.41 11.15 -27.46
CA ALA A 463 13.30 12.28 -27.33
C ALA A 463 12.83 13.21 -26.23
N GLN A 464 13.78 13.89 -25.61
CA GLN A 464 13.53 14.86 -24.56
C GLN A 464 14.35 16.11 -24.85
N ALA A 465 13.83 17.28 -24.49
CA ALA A 465 14.59 18.51 -24.54
C ALA A 465 14.36 19.37 -23.30
N ALA A 466 15.40 20.12 -22.93
CA ALA A 466 15.37 21.04 -21.80
C ALA A 466 14.48 22.27 -22.06
N THR A 467 14.25 22.61 -23.32
CA THR A 467 13.40 23.72 -23.73
C THR A 467 12.43 23.30 -24.82
N GLU A 468 11.32 24.01 -24.91
CA GLU A 468 10.35 23.81 -25.97
C GLU A 468 10.96 24.04 -27.36
N ALA A 469 11.73 25.13 -27.52
CA ALA A 469 12.38 25.46 -28.78
C ALA A 469 13.34 24.37 -29.27
N ALA A 470 14.07 23.69 -28.36
CA ALA A 470 14.97 22.62 -28.74
C ALA A 470 14.22 21.37 -29.24
N LEU A 471 13.12 20.99 -28.58
CA LEU A 471 12.31 19.86 -29.08
C LEU A 471 11.62 20.21 -30.40
N GLU A 472 11.12 21.43 -30.54
CA GLU A 472 10.47 21.90 -31.77
C GLU A 472 11.44 22.00 -32.96
N ALA A 473 12.75 22.21 -32.71
CA ALA A 473 13.76 22.18 -33.76
C ALA A 473 13.95 20.76 -34.34
N ASP A 474 13.90 19.73 -33.48
CA ASP A 474 14.11 18.33 -33.87
C ASP A 474 12.82 17.62 -34.30
N TYR A 475 11.66 18.04 -33.75
CA TYR A 475 10.34 17.45 -33.92
C TYR A 475 9.27 18.53 -34.14
N ALA A 476 9.48 19.32 -35.19
CA ALA A 476 8.56 20.37 -35.61
C ALA A 476 7.17 19.84 -35.96
N ALA A 477 6.17 20.72 -35.95
CA ALA A 477 4.87 20.44 -36.55
C ALA A 477 5.02 20.09 -38.04
N GLY A 478 4.15 19.21 -38.55
CA GLY A 478 4.17 18.78 -39.94
C GLY A 478 3.77 17.31 -40.14
N SER A 479 4.09 16.79 -41.32
CA SER A 479 3.75 15.42 -41.70
C SER A 479 4.78 14.42 -41.19
N TYR A 480 4.34 13.52 -40.33
CA TYR A 480 5.10 12.36 -39.87
C TYR A 480 4.61 11.12 -40.59
N THR A 481 5.48 10.13 -40.80
CA THR A 481 5.08 8.83 -41.33
C THR A 481 5.63 7.71 -40.46
N VAL A 482 4.74 7.00 -39.77
CA VAL A 482 5.08 5.79 -39.01
C VAL A 482 5.09 4.61 -39.98
N ARG A 483 6.18 3.84 -39.99
CA ARG A 483 6.29 2.58 -40.72
C ARG A 483 6.62 1.44 -39.80
N PHE A 484 6.06 0.26 -40.03
CA PHE A 484 6.44 -0.94 -39.30
C PHE A 484 6.05 -2.21 -40.04
N ASN A 485 6.82 -3.28 -39.83
CA ASN A 485 6.52 -4.60 -40.35
C ASN A 485 5.89 -5.48 -39.27
N GLN A 486 5.00 -6.38 -39.69
CA GLN A 486 4.46 -7.43 -38.83
C GLN A 486 4.65 -8.79 -39.50
N THR A 487 4.86 -9.84 -38.70
CA THR A 487 5.10 -11.19 -39.20
C THR A 487 3.99 -11.64 -40.16
N GLY A 488 4.34 -11.92 -41.42
CA GLY A 488 3.42 -12.41 -42.44
C GLY A 488 2.40 -11.37 -42.94
N GLN A 489 2.63 -10.07 -42.70
CA GLN A 489 1.79 -8.96 -43.16
C GLN A 489 2.58 -8.01 -44.06
N PRO A 490 1.91 -7.23 -44.94
CA PRO A 490 2.57 -6.14 -45.65
C PRO A 490 3.05 -5.04 -44.68
N GLU A 491 4.09 -4.30 -45.07
CA GLU A 491 4.56 -3.12 -44.35
C GLU A 491 3.40 -2.14 -44.14
N ARG A 492 3.28 -1.62 -42.91
CA ARG A 492 2.34 -0.56 -42.57
C ARG A 492 3.01 0.78 -42.81
N VAL A 493 2.30 1.71 -43.44
CA VAL A 493 2.77 3.08 -43.72
C VAL A 493 1.64 4.04 -43.38
N ILE A 494 1.75 4.73 -42.24
CA ILE A 494 0.70 5.60 -41.68
C ILE A 494 1.20 7.03 -41.66
N ALA A 495 0.49 7.94 -42.33
CA ALA A 495 0.78 9.37 -42.30
C ALA A 495 0.00 10.06 -41.18
N MET A 496 0.68 10.88 -40.39
CA MET A 496 0.08 11.67 -39.31
C MET A 496 0.50 13.13 -39.41
N ALA A 497 -0.46 14.06 -39.41
CA ALA A 497 -0.20 15.49 -39.50
C ALA A 497 -0.21 16.13 -38.11
N MET A 498 0.97 16.29 -37.50
CA MET A 498 1.10 16.92 -36.18
C MET A 498 0.93 18.44 -36.29
N PRO A 499 -0.04 19.06 -35.57
CA PRO A 499 -0.22 20.49 -35.55
C PRO A 499 0.83 21.18 -34.66
N ALA A 500 0.83 22.51 -34.69
CA ALA A 500 1.61 23.31 -33.75
C ALA A 500 1.14 23.06 -32.32
N THR A 501 2.09 23.07 -31.38
CA THR A 501 1.82 22.93 -29.96
C THR A 501 0.92 24.08 -29.49
N PRO A 502 -0.16 23.81 -28.72
CA PRO A 502 -0.99 24.87 -28.16
C PRO A 502 -0.16 25.84 -27.31
N ALA A 503 -0.36 27.15 -27.48
CA ALA A 503 0.38 28.17 -26.72
C ALA A 503 -0.09 28.29 -25.26
N VAL A 504 -1.34 27.91 -24.98
CA VAL A 504 -1.94 28.05 -23.64
C VAL A 504 -1.38 27.01 -22.69
N ILE A 505 -0.81 27.47 -21.58
CA ILE A 505 -0.35 26.62 -20.47
C ILE A 505 -1.50 26.46 -19.46
N PRO A 506 -1.87 25.22 -19.09
CA PRO A 506 -2.85 25.00 -18.02
C PRO A 506 -2.40 25.58 -16.68
N LYS A 507 -3.30 26.29 -16.00
CA LYS A 507 -3.07 26.93 -14.70
C LYS A 507 -4.34 26.82 -13.85
N ILE A 508 -4.20 26.26 -12.65
CA ILE A 508 -5.24 26.24 -11.62
C ILE A 508 -5.40 27.66 -11.07
N VAL A 509 -6.60 28.22 -11.19
CA VAL A 509 -6.85 29.62 -10.80
C VAL A 509 -7.21 29.74 -9.32
N ASN A 510 -7.83 28.71 -8.72
CA ASN A 510 -8.13 28.65 -7.29
C ASN A 510 -7.10 27.82 -6.49
N TYR A 511 -5.81 27.95 -6.84
CA TYR A 511 -4.73 27.17 -6.24
C TYR A 511 -4.64 27.34 -4.71
N ALA A 512 -4.92 28.53 -4.19
CA ALA A 512 -4.90 28.79 -2.74
C ALA A 512 -5.97 27.97 -2.00
N GLU A 513 -7.19 27.89 -2.55
CA GLU A 513 -8.28 27.09 -1.99
C GLU A 513 -7.98 25.58 -2.06
N ALA A 514 -7.32 25.15 -3.14
CA ALA A 514 -6.83 23.78 -3.32
C ALA A 514 -5.81 23.36 -2.23
N GLN A 515 -5.23 24.29 -1.46
CA GLN A 515 -4.30 23.95 -0.37
C GLN A 515 -4.98 23.68 0.98
N THR A 516 -6.30 23.86 1.09
CA THR A 516 -7.05 23.67 2.35
C THR A 516 -8.43 23.07 2.11
N ILE A 517 -8.50 21.98 1.36
CA ILE A 517 -9.75 21.34 0.94
C ILE A 517 -10.43 20.70 2.16
N ASP A 518 -11.71 21.02 2.36
CA ASP A 518 -12.57 20.28 3.28
C ASP A 518 -13.04 19.00 2.58
N ALA A 519 -12.39 17.88 2.91
CA ALA A 519 -12.67 16.58 2.31
C ALA A 519 -14.13 16.10 2.48
N THR A 520 -14.89 16.69 3.42
CA THR A 520 -16.30 16.32 3.66
C THR A 520 -17.29 17.05 2.75
N LYS A 521 -16.81 17.98 1.92
CA LYS A 521 -17.63 18.79 1.01
C LYS A 521 -17.14 18.66 -0.43
N ASP A 522 -18.05 18.94 -1.36
CA ASP A 522 -17.70 19.07 -2.77
C ASP A 522 -16.67 20.18 -2.95
N PHE A 523 -15.62 19.91 -3.73
CA PHE A 523 -14.58 20.87 -4.07
C PHE A 523 -14.61 21.17 -5.56
N THR A 524 -14.78 22.44 -5.94
CA THR A 524 -14.74 22.86 -7.34
C THR A 524 -13.31 23.28 -7.69
N LEU A 525 -12.63 22.49 -8.50
CA LEU A 525 -11.32 22.85 -9.05
C LEU A 525 -11.51 23.70 -10.31
N GLN A 526 -10.79 24.81 -10.42
CA GLN A 526 -10.91 25.77 -11.51
C GLN A 526 -9.56 26.02 -12.21
N TRP A 527 -9.60 26.27 -13.52
CA TRP A 527 -8.42 26.59 -14.33
C TRP A 527 -8.71 27.69 -15.37
N ASN A 528 -7.64 28.24 -15.98
CA ASN A 528 -7.76 29.27 -17.01
C ASN A 528 -8.41 28.74 -18.30
N SER A 529 -9.04 29.63 -19.08
CA SER A 529 -9.61 29.26 -20.39
C SER A 529 -8.53 28.84 -21.39
N PHE A 530 -8.81 27.78 -22.16
CA PHE A 530 -7.93 27.23 -23.20
C PHE A 530 -8.32 27.66 -24.62
N SER A 531 -8.77 28.90 -24.77
CA SER A 531 -9.19 29.47 -26.05
C SER A 531 -8.04 30.21 -26.77
N PRO A 532 -7.99 30.20 -28.12
CA PRO A 532 -8.86 29.46 -29.04
C PRO A 532 -8.53 27.97 -29.10
N GLN A 533 -9.54 27.13 -29.37
CA GLN A 533 -9.37 25.68 -29.48
C GLN A 533 -9.12 25.27 -30.93
N GLY A 534 -8.13 24.39 -31.14
CA GLY A 534 -7.89 23.73 -32.42
C GLY A 534 -8.75 22.47 -32.59
N PRO A 535 -8.87 21.92 -33.82
CA PRO A 535 -9.49 20.62 -34.04
C PRO A 535 -8.83 19.52 -33.18
N GLY A 536 -9.64 18.63 -32.61
CA GLY A 536 -9.16 17.55 -31.74
C GLY A 536 -8.75 18.02 -30.33
N ALA A 537 -9.15 19.22 -29.90
CA ALA A 537 -8.86 19.69 -28.55
C ALA A 537 -9.42 18.76 -27.47
N PHE A 538 -8.64 18.53 -26.42
CA PHE A 538 -9.05 17.76 -25.24
C PHE A 538 -8.49 18.37 -23.96
N ILE A 539 -9.18 18.14 -22.85
CA ILE A 539 -8.69 18.35 -21.49
C ILE A 539 -8.70 17.03 -20.74
N ARG A 540 -7.68 16.76 -19.94
CA ARG A 540 -7.67 15.65 -18.97
C ARG A 540 -7.22 16.14 -17.61
N LEU A 541 -7.93 15.76 -16.56
CA LEU A 541 -7.57 15.92 -15.17
C LEU A 541 -7.34 14.55 -14.56
N ILE A 542 -6.21 14.38 -13.88
CA ILE A 542 -5.86 13.20 -13.10
C ILE A 542 -5.46 13.67 -11.71
N ILE A 543 -6.03 13.09 -10.68
CA ILE A 543 -5.63 13.32 -9.29
C ILE A 543 -5.21 11.98 -8.70
N SER A 544 -4.03 11.96 -8.12
CA SER A 544 -3.48 10.79 -7.43
C SER A 544 -3.13 11.13 -5.99
N ASP A 545 -3.08 10.12 -5.12
CA ASP A 545 -2.50 10.27 -3.80
C ASP A 545 -0.96 10.35 -3.87
N GLU A 546 -0.30 10.52 -2.72
CA GLU A 546 1.17 10.56 -2.63
C GLU A 546 1.84 9.23 -3.03
N LEU A 547 1.07 8.14 -3.10
CA LEU A 547 1.52 6.81 -3.51
C LEU A 547 1.31 6.57 -5.02
N GLY A 548 0.76 7.55 -5.75
CA GLY A 548 0.45 7.46 -7.17
C GLY A 548 -0.82 6.68 -7.51
N ASN A 549 -1.62 6.30 -6.51
CA ASN A 549 -2.91 5.65 -6.75
C ASN A 549 -3.88 6.66 -7.36
N LEU A 550 -4.68 6.22 -8.32
CA LEU A 550 -5.70 7.07 -8.93
C LEU A 550 -6.82 7.38 -7.93
N ILE A 551 -7.14 8.66 -7.75
CA ILE A 551 -8.16 9.14 -6.82
C ILE A 551 -9.32 9.78 -7.57
N PHE A 552 -9.03 10.52 -8.65
CA PHE A 552 -10.05 11.14 -9.49
C PHE A 552 -9.52 11.28 -10.93
N MET A 553 -10.36 10.98 -11.92
CA MET A 553 -10.03 11.22 -13.33
C MET A 553 -11.17 11.91 -14.08
N ALA A 554 -10.86 12.84 -14.98
CA ALA A 554 -11.83 13.38 -15.91
C ALA A 554 -11.16 13.68 -17.27
N PRO A 555 -11.77 13.35 -18.42
CA PRO A 555 -12.95 12.51 -18.53
C PRO A 555 -12.67 11.08 -18.04
N ASN A 556 -13.70 10.41 -17.52
CA ASN A 556 -13.65 8.99 -17.15
C ASN A 556 -14.83 8.27 -17.82
N PRO A 557 -14.61 7.30 -18.71
CA PRO A 557 -15.71 6.55 -19.34
C PRO A 557 -16.32 5.49 -18.42
N CYS A 558 -15.62 5.07 -17.37
CA CYS A 558 -16.02 3.97 -16.49
C CYS A 558 -16.84 4.46 -15.30
N VAL A 559 -16.55 5.68 -14.85
CA VAL A 559 -17.47 6.50 -14.07
C VAL A 559 -17.90 7.63 -15.00
N PRO A 560 -18.99 7.50 -15.79
CA PRO A 560 -19.29 8.35 -16.95
C PRO A 560 -19.27 9.84 -16.61
N ARG A 561 -18.08 10.42 -16.75
CA ARG A 561 -17.71 11.78 -16.39
C ARG A 561 -17.08 12.38 -17.61
N THR A 562 -17.83 13.26 -18.27
CA THR A 562 -17.33 14.01 -19.41
C THR A 562 -16.55 15.22 -18.94
N LEU A 563 -15.55 15.63 -19.71
CA LEU A 563 -14.86 16.91 -19.52
C LEU A 563 -14.74 17.58 -20.88
N ASP A 564 -15.59 18.58 -21.10
CA ASP A 564 -15.61 19.33 -22.34
C ASP A 564 -14.31 20.14 -22.48
N PRO A 565 -13.67 20.20 -23.66
CA PRO A 565 -12.46 20.98 -23.87
C PRO A 565 -12.62 22.48 -23.56
N THR A 566 -13.85 23.02 -23.54
CA THR A 566 -14.19 24.40 -23.15
C THR A 566 -14.35 24.62 -21.66
N ALA A 567 -14.40 23.55 -20.86
CA ALA A 567 -14.58 23.64 -19.43
C ALA A 567 -13.43 24.42 -18.78
N THR A 568 -13.77 25.26 -17.80
CA THR A 568 -12.82 25.99 -16.94
C THR A 568 -12.85 25.50 -15.49
N SER A 569 -13.63 24.46 -15.20
CA SER A 569 -13.77 23.92 -13.86
C SER A 569 -14.37 22.52 -13.86
N ILE A 570 -14.18 21.79 -12.77
CA ILE A 570 -14.90 20.55 -12.47
C ILE A 570 -15.18 20.42 -10.97
N VAL A 571 -16.31 19.82 -10.63
CA VAL A 571 -16.65 19.49 -9.25
C VAL A 571 -16.07 18.11 -8.92
N ILE A 572 -15.28 18.05 -7.86
CA ILE A 572 -14.83 16.83 -7.22
C ILE A 572 -15.77 16.59 -6.04
N PRO A 573 -16.58 15.52 -6.04
CA PRO A 573 -17.54 15.27 -4.98
C PRO A 573 -16.88 15.14 -3.60
N ALA A 574 -17.64 15.40 -2.55
CA ALA A 574 -17.25 15.12 -1.17
C ALA A 574 -16.72 13.69 -1.03
N ASN A 575 -15.80 13.48 -0.08
CA ASN A 575 -15.24 12.18 0.30
C ASN A 575 -14.36 11.50 -0.77
N TYR A 576 -14.04 12.20 -1.87
CA TYR A 576 -12.97 11.78 -2.78
C TYR A 576 -11.58 11.88 -2.15
N PHE A 577 -11.42 12.83 -1.23
CA PHE A 577 -10.21 13.06 -0.49
C PHE A 577 -10.33 12.53 0.94
N ILE A 578 -9.21 12.10 1.48
CA ILE A 578 -9.04 11.68 2.87
C ILE A 578 -8.55 12.92 3.64
N PRO A 579 -9.23 13.32 4.73
CA PRO A 579 -8.80 14.44 5.56
C PRO A 579 -7.34 14.34 6.02
N GLY A 580 -6.57 15.41 5.83
CA GLY A 580 -5.16 15.50 6.26
C GLY A 580 -4.16 14.86 5.30
N VAL A 581 -4.59 14.42 4.12
CA VAL A 581 -3.74 13.84 3.07
C VAL A 581 -3.49 14.87 1.96
N ASN A 582 -2.28 14.83 1.37
CA ASN A 582 -1.97 15.60 0.17
C ASN A 582 -2.15 14.75 -1.09
N TYR A 583 -2.51 15.42 -2.16
CA TYR A 583 -2.78 14.83 -3.45
C TYR A 583 -2.02 15.59 -4.53
N ARG A 584 -1.73 14.90 -5.62
CA ARG A 584 -1.12 15.47 -6.81
C ARG A 584 -2.17 15.55 -7.92
N GLY A 585 -2.46 16.77 -8.36
CA GLY A 585 -3.22 17.01 -9.57
C GLY A 585 -2.32 17.11 -10.79
N LEU A 586 -2.80 16.62 -11.92
CA LEU A 586 -2.24 16.81 -13.25
C LEU A 586 -3.37 17.21 -14.18
N ILE A 587 -3.30 18.43 -14.71
CA ILE A 587 -4.20 18.90 -15.76
C ILE A 587 -3.44 18.92 -17.10
N GLN A 588 -4.07 18.39 -18.14
CA GLN A 588 -3.54 18.30 -19.49
C GLN A 588 -4.48 19.01 -20.45
N PHE A 589 -3.90 19.72 -21.41
CA PHE A 589 -4.62 20.31 -22.54
C PHE A 589 -3.82 20.06 -23.81
N GLY A 590 -4.47 19.60 -24.86
CA GLY A 590 -3.79 19.26 -26.10
C GLY A 590 -4.72 19.12 -27.29
N LEU A 591 -4.13 18.77 -28.43
CA LEU A 591 -4.82 18.42 -29.66
C LEU A 591 -4.50 16.96 -30.00
N GLU A 592 -5.54 16.13 -30.09
CA GLU A 592 -5.48 14.82 -30.73
C GLU A 592 -5.57 15.03 -32.24
N PHE A 593 -4.48 14.75 -32.95
CA PHE A 593 -4.40 14.97 -34.40
C PHE A 593 -4.55 13.68 -35.21
N TYR A 594 -4.60 12.53 -34.52
CA TYR A 594 -4.79 11.23 -35.13
C TYR A 594 -5.41 10.25 -34.15
N ASN A 595 -6.46 9.55 -34.56
CA ASN A 595 -7.08 8.47 -33.80
C ASN A 595 -7.65 7.45 -34.81
N SER A 596 -7.29 6.18 -34.68
CA SER A 596 -7.83 5.13 -35.55
C SER A 596 -7.79 3.77 -34.86
N ILE A 597 -8.89 3.02 -34.91
CA ILE A 597 -8.95 1.63 -34.41
C ILE A 597 -9.13 0.62 -35.56
N THR A 598 -9.11 1.10 -36.80
CA THR A 598 -9.47 0.31 -37.99
C THR A 598 -8.40 0.30 -39.07
N GLU A 599 -7.50 1.30 -39.10
CA GLU A 599 -6.48 1.44 -40.15
C GLU A 599 -5.45 0.31 -40.15
N VAL A 600 -5.14 -0.23 -38.97
CA VAL A 600 -4.35 -1.44 -38.82
C VAL A 600 -5.19 -2.47 -38.06
N PRO A 601 -5.51 -3.64 -38.66
CA PRO A 601 -6.27 -4.68 -37.99
C PRO A 601 -5.63 -5.06 -36.65
N GLN A 602 -6.47 -5.20 -35.62
CA GLN A 602 -6.05 -5.53 -34.26
C GLN A 602 -5.12 -4.50 -33.59
N MET A 603 -4.99 -3.27 -34.13
CA MET A 603 -4.17 -2.23 -33.51
C MET A 603 -4.90 -0.89 -33.43
N ALA A 604 -4.65 -0.14 -32.34
CA ALA A 604 -5.13 1.22 -32.16
C ALA A 604 -4.00 2.23 -32.41
N GLY A 605 -4.31 3.27 -33.17
CA GLY A 605 -3.43 4.36 -33.51
C GLY A 605 -3.81 5.64 -32.80
N TYR A 606 -2.83 6.35 -32.24
CA TYR A 606 -3.06 7.57 -31.47
C TYR A 606 -1.97 8.62 -31.68
N GLY A 607 -2.36 9.87 -31.94
CA GLY A 607 -1.45 10.98 -32.14
C GLY A 607 -1.89 12.23 -31.37
N ALA A 608 -1.04 12.77 -30.51
CA ALA A 608 -1.37 13.96 -29.73
C ALA A 608 -0.20 14.91 -29.48
N VAL A 609 -0.49 16.21 -29.46
CA VAL A 609 0.42 17.25 -28.96
C VAL A 609 -0.26 17.97 -27.80
N GLN A 610 0.43 18.07 -26.65
CA GLN A 610 -0.21 18.51 -25.42
C GLN A 610 0.74 19.26 -24.48
N ARG A 611 0.15 20.04 -23.57
CA ARG A 611 0.80 20.54 -22.38
C ARG A 611 0.18 19.90 -21.14
N SER A 612 0.97 19.78 -20.08
CA SER A 612 0.46 19.40 -18.78
C SER A 612 1.01 20.30 -17.68
N THR A 613 0.22 20.53 -16.64
CA THR A 613 0.63 21.23 -15.43
C THR A 613 0.31 20.37 -14.22
N SER A 614 1.33 20.07 -13.41
CA SER A 614 1.14 19.41 -12.12
C SER A 614 1.05 20.41 -10.97
N PHE A 615 0.21 20.12 -9.98
CA PHE A 615 -0.09 21.01 -8.85
C PHE A 615 -0.45 20.19 -7.60
N ALA A 616 -0.28 20.80 -6.42
CA ALA A 616 -0.64 20.18 -5.15
C ALA A 616 -2.09 20.48 -4.76
N LEU A 617 -2.74 19.52 -4.12
CA LEU A 617 -4.05 19.61 -3.49
C LEU A 617 -3.90 19.11 -2.05
N ASN A 618 -4.16 19.92 -1.03
CA ASN A 618 -4.03 19.50 0.37
C ASN A 618 -5.36 19.58 1.07
N THR A 619 -5.65 18.60 1.93
CA THR A 619 -6.91 18.52 2.67
C THR A 619 -6.73 18.85 4.14
N ALA A 620 -7.73 19.50 4.72
CA ALA A 620 -7.77 19.75 6.15
C ALA A 620 -8.00 18.42 6.92
N GLY A 621 -7.32 18.23 8.06
CA GLY A 621 -7.48 17.03 8.90
C GLY A 621 -8.87 16.90 9.53
N THR A 622 -9.21 15.70 10.03
CA THR A 622 -10.53 15.27 10.54
C THR A 622 -11.08 16.05 11.74
N ASN A 623 -10.33 17.01 12.29
CA ASN A 623 -10.86 17.94 13.26
C ASN A 623 -11.48 19.12 12.51
N GLY A 624 -12.81 19.08 12.36
CA GLY A 624 -13.66 20.20 11.94
C GLY A 624 -13.58 21.40 12.88
N GLY A 625 -12.42 22.02 12.93
CA GLY A 625 -12.05 23.21 13.66
C GLY A 625 -10.65 23.57 13.18
N GLY A 626 -10.58 24.42 12.13
CA GLY A 626 -9.33 24.72 11.42
C GLY A 626 -8.18 24.90 12.39
N ALA A 627 -7.21 23.98 12.32
CA ALA A 627 -6.02 24.01 13.15
C ALA A 627 -5.34 25.37 12.94
N VAL A 628 -5.43 26.20 13.97
CA VAL A 628 -4.76 27.50 14.02
C VAL A 628 -3.27 27.22 13.95
N ALA A 629 -2.60 27.64 12.88
CA ALA A 629 -1.15 27.54 12.76
C ALA A 629 -0.54 28.21 14.00
N PRO A 630 0.46 27.62 14.68
CA PRO A 630 1.02 28.22 15.89
C PRO A 630 1.55 29.62 15.58
N ALA A 631 1.17 30.61 16.39
CA ALA A 631 1.65 31.97 16.21
C ALA A 631 3.17 32.01 16.46
N ARG A 632 3.89 32.72 15.58
CA ARG A 632 5.33 32.94 15.70
C ARG A 632 5.59 34.41 15.98
N PHE A 633 6.46 34.69 16.94
CA PHE A 633 7.03 36.02 17.11
C PHE A 633 8.03 36.29 15.99
N THR A 634 7.76 37.28 15.15
CA THR A 634 8.57 37.63 13.97
C THR A 634 9.49 38.82 14.21
N GLY A 635 9.28 39.54 15.31
CA GLY A 635 10.13 40.63 15.76
C GLY A 635 9.75 41.07 17.17
N TYR A 636 10.68 41.73 17.86
CA TYR A 636 10.45 42.30 19.18
C TYR A 636 11.14 43.66 19.27
N ARG A 637 10.56 44.57 20.07
CA ARG A 637 11.18 45.83 20.45
C ARG A 637 10.68 46.29 21.81
N VAL A 638 11.34 47.28 22.38
CA VAL A 638 10.77 48.07 23.47
C VAL A 638 10.08 49.29 22.84
N SER A 639 8.79 49.48 23.11
CA SER A 639 8.01 50.60 22.59
C SER A 639 8.47 51.93 23.21
N ALA A 640 8.03 53.05 22.64
CA ALA A 640 8.32 54.39 23.17
C ALA A 640 7.83 54.59 24.63
N ASN A 641 6.89 53.76 25.07
CA ASN A 641 6.36 53.75 26.45
C ASN A 641 7.12 52.78 27.37
N THR A 642 8.34 52.37 26.97
CA THR A 642 9.19 51.41 27.70
C THR A 642 8.56 50.04 27.94
N ARG A 643 7.67 49.59 27.04
CA ARG A 643 6.94 48.32 27.17
C ARG A 643 7.42 47.30 26.12
N PRO A 644 7.47 46.00 26.43
CA PRO A 644 7.75 44.99 25.42
C PRO A 644 6.65 44.95 24.36
N GLU A 645 7.05 45.04 23.09
CA GLU A 645 6.16 44.90 21.95
C GLU A 645 6.68 43.81 21.02
N PHE A 646 5.77 43.01 20.47
CA PHE A 646 6.07 41.85 19.63
C PHE A 646 5.24 41.89 18.35
N ASN A 647 5.89 41.60 17.22
CA ASN A 647 5.22 41.31 15.96
C ASN A 647 4.92 39.81 15.90
N LEU A 648 3.73 39.45 15.44
CA LEU A 648 3.28 38.07 15.32
C LEU A 648 2.88 37.74 13.88
N SER A 649 3.08 36.48 13.51
CA SER A 649 2.47 35.84 12.35
C SER A 649 1.70 34.59 12.78
N GLY A 650 0.57 34.30 12.13
CA GLY A 650 -0.30 33.17 12.41
C GLY A 650 -1.45 33.06 11.40
N THR A 651 -2.48 32.28 11.70
CA THR A 651 -3.64 32.11 10.83
C THR A 651 -4.48 33.39 10.77
N ALA A 652 -4.76 33.88 9.56
CA ALA A 652 -5.57 35.08 9.34
C ALA A 652 -6.94 35.00 10.04
N GLY A 653 -7.34 36.08 10.70
CA GLY A 653 -8.63 36.18 11.39
C GLY A 653 -8.75 35.35 12.69
N LYS A 654 -7.70 34.65 13.14
CA LYS A 654 -7.71 33.86 14.37
C LYS A 654 -7.13 34.62 15.56
N MET A 655 -7.63 34.28 16.74
CA MET A 655 -7.19 34.85 18.02
C MET A 655 -6.14 33.96 18.69
N TYR A 656 -5.16 34.59 19.32
CA TYR A 656 -4.12 33.93 20.11
C TYR A 656 -4.05 34.56 21.49
N THR A 657 -3.98 33.73 22.52
CA THR A 657 -3.71 34.18 23.89
C THR A 657 -2.21 34.30 24.11
N ILE A 658 -1.75 35.49 24.50
CA ILE A 658 -0.36 35.66 24.95
C ILE A 658 -0.28 35.26 26.41
N GLN A 659 0.74 34.50 26.79
CA GLN A 659 0.99 34.11 28.17
C GLN A 659 2.39 34.52 28.59
N ARG A 660 2.54 34.88 29.87
CA ARG A 660 3.76 35.40 30.47
C ARG A 660 4.16 34.65 31.75
N THR A 661 5.46 34.49 31.97
CA THR A 661 6.04 33.97 33.22
C THR A 661 7.35 34.68 33.57
N GLY A 662 7.72 34.69 34.86
CA GLY A 662 9.04 35.14 35.33
C GLY A 662 10.15 34.08 35.20
N SER A 663 9.80 32.83 34.90
CA SER A 663 10.75 31.72 34.71
C SER A 663 10.25 30.72 33.67
N LEU A 664 11.12 30.31 32.73
CA LEU A 664 10.83 29.27 31.73
C LEU A 664 10.49 27.91 32.32
N THR A 665 10.95 27.62 33.54
CA THR A 665 10.68 26.35 34.24
C THR A 665 9.40 26.39 35.09
N SER A 666 8.73 27.54 35.17
CA SER A 666 7.48 27.66 35.92
C SER A 666 6.36 26.85 35.24
N PRO A 667 5.63 26.00 35.99
CA PRO A 667 4.43 25.33 35.47
C PRO A 667 3.26 26.30 35.30
N ALA A 668 3.29 27.47 35.95
CA ALA A 668 2.25 28.48 35.89
C ALA A 668 2.65 29.63 34.95
N TRP A 669 1.83 29.87 33.92
CA TRP A 669 1.93 30.98 32.98
C TRP A 669 0.66 31.84 33.08
N SER A 670 0.83 33.14 33.31
CA SER A 670 -0.29 34.08 33.40
C SER A 670 -0.78 34.47 32.01
N ALA A 671 -2.08 34.36 31.74
CA ALA A 671 -2.66 34.82 30.49
C ALA A 671 -2.74 36.36 30.44
N LEU A 672 -2.34 36.94 29.32
CA LEU A 672 -2.49 38.36 28.97
C LEU A 672 -3.62 38.51 27.95
N ALA A 673 -3.86 39.75 27.51
CA ALA A 673 -4.88 40.06 26.51
C ALA A 673 -4.64 39.27 25.20
N PRO A 674 -5.70 38.74 24.57
CA PRO A 674 -5.58 38.03 23.30
C PRO A 674 -5.29 39.01 22.16
N VAL A 675 -4.63 38.50 21.12
CA VAL A 675 -4.35 39.23 19.87
C VAL A 675 -5.07 38.57 18.70
N THR A 676 -5.70 39.36 17.84
CA THR A 676 -6.39 38.87 16.63
C THR A 676 -5.52 39.12 15.41
N MET A 677 -5.28 38.10 14.60
CA MET A 677 -4.56 38.23 13.34
C MET A 677 -5.41 38.96 12.29
N ASN A 678 -4.79 39.87 11.54
CA ASN A 678 -5.43 40.52 10.41
C ASN A 678 -5.63 39.55 9.22
N ALA A 679 -6.19 40.05 8.11
CA ALA A 679 -6.45 39.26 6.89
C ALA A 679 -5.18 38.65 6.24
N SER A 680 -4.00 39.21 6.54
CA SER A 680 -2.71 38.69 6.08
C SER A 680 -2.05 37.72 7.08
N GLY A 681 -2.71 37.40 8.20
CA GLY A 681 -2.14 36.53 9.22
C GLY A 681 -1.09 37.21 10.10
N THR A 682 -1.12 38.54 10.25
CA THR A 682 -0.15 39.29 11.08
C THR A 682 -0.84 40.09 12.19
N ALA A 683 -0.13 40.33 13.29
CA ALA A 683 -0.59 41.17 14.39
C ALA A 683 0.55 41.77 15.20
N VAL A 684 0.22 42.73 16.08
CA VAL A 684 1.14 43.36 17.02
C VAL A 684 0.57 43.23 18.43
N PHE A 685 1.41 42.86 19.39
CA PHE A 685 1.06 42.78 20.82
C PHE A 685 2.02 43.62 21.65
N GLU A 686 1.50 44.44 22.57
CA GLU A 686 2.28 45.19 23.57
C GLU A 686 1.87 44.73 24.97
N ASP A 687 2.85 44.39 25.82
CA ASP A 687 2.56 44.11 27.24
C ASP A 687 2.32 45.43 27.98
N ALA A 688 1.06 45.69 28.30
CA ALA A 688 0.62 46.94 28.91
C ALA A 688 0.84 47.01 30.44
N ASP A 689 1.38 45.97 31.06
CA ASP A 689 1.58 45.90 32.50
C ASP A 689 2.71 46.84 32.97
N ALA A 690 2.34 47.95 33.58
CA ALA A 690 3.27 48.95 34.12
C ALA A 690 4.07 48.44 35.34
N THR A 691 3.71 47.28 35.90
CA THR A 691 4.39 46.65 37.05
C THR A 691 5.32 45.50 36.65
N LEU A 692 5.51 45.29 35.35
CA LEU A 692 6.34 44.22 34.79
C LEU A 692 7.76 44.25 35.36
N LYS A 693 8.24 43.08 35.81
CA LYS A 693 9.62 42.85 36.26
C LYS A 693 10.32 41.89 35.30
N PHE A 694 11.59 42.15 35.03
CA PHE A 694 12.44 41.27 34.24
C PHE A 694 13.26 40.32 35.14
N PRO A 695 13.56 39.10 34.69
CA PRO A 695 13.25 38.53 33.37
C PRO A 695 11.77 38.14 33.21
N ALA A 696 11.25 38.32 31.99
CA ALA A 696 9.90 37.94 31.61
C ALA A 696 9.94 37.15 30.30
N PHE A 697 9.22 36.04 30.25
CA PHE A 697 9.16 35.13 29.12
C PHE A 697 7.74 35.05 28.58
N TYR A 698 7.61 34.95 27.26
CA TYR A 698 6.33 35.01 26.56
C TYR A 698 6.13 33.80 25.67
N ARG A 699 4.88 33.35 25.56
CA ARG A 699 4.43 32.39 24.54
C ARG A 699 3.07 32.78 24.00
N ALA A 700 2.81 32.46 22.73
CA ALA A 700 1.49 32.61 22.12
C ALA A 700 0.83 31.24 22.00
N VAL A 701 -0.43 31.14 22.42
CA VAL A 701 -1.22 29.90 22.38
C VAL A 701 -2.43 30.13 21.47
N GLY A 702 -2.62 29.27 20.48
CA GLY A 702 -3.82 29.32 19.62
C GLY A 702 -5.05 28.95 20.45
N ASN A 703 -6.12 29.76 20.31
CA ASN A 703 -7.40 29.52 20.98
C ASN A 703 -8.33 28.65 20.15
#